data_AF-A0A3F3MKS0-F1
#
_entry.id   AF-A0A3F3MKS0-F1
#
_cell.length_a   1.000
_cell.length_b   1.000
_cell.length_c   1.000
_cell.angle_alpha   90.00
_cell.angle_beta   90.00
_cell.angle_gamma   90.00
#
_symmetry.space_group_name_H-M   'P 1'
#
loop_
_entity.id
_entity.type
_entity.pdbx_description
1 polymer ?
#
loop_
_entity_poly.entity_id
_entity_poly.type
_entity_poly.pdbx_seq_one_letter_code
_entity_poly.pdbx_strand_id
1 'polypeptide(L)'
;MAISDNAATYLGIQNENEFYSAHYLSEVFDGDIRDLIQQWQAKEEQDRETQQTVIFEPPYQRLKNLARPYFKTHEKIQRERSLKATLEERRELHQQLLSALDIPFAPYNHVFSIGNKDVELPVLSAYPNQQQPKLMVVEAIDKENDGFDPFSLTLLKEQFFGPGPHADALVHPTKEGDRIKWSDIINDHIFKMQEPPRWVLVLGDRQAILVDRFKWLQNRVLRFDWDEILGRKDAKTLQATAALLFKDSLVPEDGDSLLDSLDENAHKHAFGVSEDLKYALREAIELLGNEATEQLLQRKDISWSGEKTGLNPEQLSRECLRYMYRLLFLFYIEARPELGYVPIKTSQSYLKGYSLESLRDLEMVQLQSEQSLKGHYFHHSIQKLFNLIHTGKPHDQGDLALDGSYSAASTGLTGFDIHALDSHLFDPKRTPYLEKVKFTNQTLQRVIRLMSLTRETSGRGRQRRGRVSYAQLGINQLGAVYEALLSYRGFFAKEDLYEVKRPQDNYDELHEGYFVTATEIDSYADDEKVYERNDEGLKVLKKHPKGKFIYRLAGRDRQKSASYYTPEVLTKSLVKYTLREKLGADLEKVSADDVLKLTVCEPAMGSAAFLNEAVNQLAEAYLVKKQSELNQRIEMKDYQHELQTVKMHIADHNVFGVDLNSIAVELAEVSLWLNSINGSNQVPWFGYQLFNGNSLIGARRQVYDEKQIKTKIKADKWFNFAPKRLAPESLARKKSDRAETEVYHFLLPDPDMANVTDRDAKALKPEKFETIKNWRKGFLSNLEAWEIETLQQFSDVIDELWAQHVQTLRADRARTEDKFKIWGHESKGQTTTTAAKDEIHATGIFNHDAPIATPYHRLKLVMDYWCALWFWPIEKADLLPDRATWMMELKLVLESEVYDFHQPEQGGFDFDALVVDKQPALIGFEKPQHDLFGDDQLTLSVQEEKLSQVLTAKGELHLPSLYKQHPRLQLVKELADKFKFFHWELTFADIFADRGGFDVMLGNPPWLKVEWNESGVLGDFNPKFLIKKINANQSRELRSTEFSLKPELKSIWFNELEEAEGTQKFLNASQNYPELAGQKANLYKCFLPQAWRLGNKGGVCGFLHPESIYEDPNGGRFRSIVYSKLKYHFQFQNELSLFSEVHHATTYSINIYRSNNCLPVEFSHI
;
A
#
# COMPACT_ATOMS: atom_id res chain seq x y z
N MET A 1 -0.13 36.97 14.86
CA MET A 1 0.86 37.38 13.84
C MET A 1 0.34 36.87 12.51
N ALA A 2 0.25 37.73 11.50
CA ALA A 2 -0.29 37.36 10.20
C ALA A 2 0.71 36.47 9.45
N ILE A 3 0.30 35.26 9.07
CA ILE A 3 1.09 34.36 8.21
C ILE A 3 0.43 34.43 6.83
N SER A 4 0.78 35.47 6.08
CA SER A 4 0.70 35.47 4.62
C SER A 4 2.11 35.35 4.02
N ASP A 5 3.01 34.75 4.78
CA ASP A 5 4.32 34.32 4.33
C ASP A 5 4.27 32.79 4.25
N ASN A 6 3.90 32.25 3.09
CA ASN A 6 4.67 31.11 2.58
C ASN A 6 6.05 31.68 2.20
N ALA A 7 6.80 32.15 3.19
CA ALA A 7 8.15 32.62 2.99
C ALA A 7 9.00 31.38 2.79
N ALA A 8 9.72 31.32 1.67
CA ALA A 8 10.93 30.53 1.62
C ALA A 8 11.70 30.79 2.92
N THR A 9 11.91 29.76 3.74
CA THR A 9 12.61 29.87 5.04
C THR A 9 13.94 30.61 4.89
N TYR A 10 14.58 30.40 3.74
CA TYR A 10 15.78 31.08 3.30
C TYR A 10 15.46 31.85 2.03
N LEU A 11 15.26 33.16 2.17
CA LEU A 11 14.93 34.02 1.05
C LEU A 11 16.11 34.10 0.06
N GLY A 12 15.86 33.74 -1.19
CA GLY A 12 16.88 33.61 -2.22
C GLY A 12 17.44 32.19 -2.41
N ILE A 13 17.02 31.20 -1.60
CA ILE A 13 17.29 29.79 -1.89
C ILE A 13 16.00 29.14 -2.42
N GLN A 14 16.01 28.71 -3.67
CA GLN A 14 14.89 28.02 -4.31
C GLN A 14 15.17 26.52 -4.36
N ASN A 15 14.29 25.75 -3.74
CA ASN A 15 14.35 24.30 -3.69
C ASN A 15 13.44 23.70 -4.77
N GLU A 16 13.98 23.47 -5.97
CA GLU A 16 13.18 23.06 -7.12
C GLU A 16 12.95 21.55 -7.17
N ASN A 17 11.71 21.15 -7.47
CA ASN A 17 11.27 19.75 -7.55
C ASN A 17 11.63 18.90 -6.31
N GLU A 18 11.69 19.53 -5.14
CA GLU A 18 12.03 18.91 -3.86
C GLU A 18 13.44 18.29 -3.81
N PHE A 19 14.48 19.09 -4.07
CA PHE A 19 15.86 18.66 -3.80
C PHE A 19 16.02 18.21 -2.35
N TYR A 20 15.43 18.96 -1.42
CA TYR A 20 15.07 18.57 -0.05
C TYR A 20 13.56 18.73 0.16
N SER A 21 12.96 18.18 1.22
CA SER A 21 11.57 18.54 1.54
C SER A 21 11.47 19.99 2.03
N ALA A 22 10.42 20.73 1.64
CA ALA A 22 10.30 22.17 1.95
C ALA A 22 10.32 22.48 3.47
N HIS A 23 9.71 21.63 4.30
CA HIS A 23 9.75 21.81 5.75
C HIS A 23 11.06 21.33 6.40
N TYR A 24 11.82 20.45 5.75
CA TYR A 24 13.14 20.08 6.29
C TYR A 24 14.00 21.33 6.32
N LEU A 25 13.98 22.09 5.22
CA LEU A 25 14.59 23.41 5.16
C LEU A 25 13.96 24.43 6.12
N SER A 26 12.69 24.29 6.53
CA SER A 26 12.06 25.29 7.42
C SER A 26 12.29 25.08 8.92
N GLU A 27 12.20 23.85 9.41
CA GLU A 27 12.17 23.57 10.85
C GLU A 27 13.35 22.74 11.36
N VAL A 28 13.94 21.90 10.51
CA VAL A 28 14.93 20.88 10.95
C VAL A 28 16.35 21.28 10.55
N PHE A 29 16.52 21.80 9.34
CA PHE A 29 17.82 22.10 8.75
C PHE A 29 18.68 23.01 9.62
N ASP A 30 18.11 24.07 10.21
CA ASP A 30 18.79 24.97 11.18
C ASP A 30 19.35 24.21 12.40
N GLY A 31 18.70 23.12 12.80
CA GLY A 31 19.16 22.23 13.87
C GLY A 31 20.32 21.35 13.42
N ASP A 32 20.21 20.74 12.25
CA ASP A 32 21.19 19.78 11.73
C ASP A 32 22.51 20.46 11.32
N ILE A 33 22.48 21.69 10.82
CA ILE A 33 23.70 22.44 10.51
C ILE A 33 24.30 23.14 11.75
N ARG A 34 23.63 23.13 12.90
CA ARG A 34 24.05 23.90 14.08
C ARG A 34 25.45 23.51 14.55
N ASP A 35 25.73 22.22 14.60
CA ASP A 35 27.02 21.71 15.06
C ASP A 35 28.14 22.14 14.12
N LEU A 36 27.90 22.17 12.80
CA LEU A 36 28.84 22.69 11.81
C LEU A 36 29.09 24.19 12.01
N ILE A 37 28.04 24.99 12.22
CA ILE A 37 28.18 26.43 12.48
C ILE A 37 28.97 26.66 13.79
N GLN A 38 28.70 25.89 14.84
CA GLN A 38 29.42 25.97 16.10
C GLN A 38 30.89 25.57 15.95
N GLN A 39 31.20 24.55 15.15
CA GLN A 39 32.58 24.18 14.83
C GLN A 39 33.32 25.32 14.12
N TRP A 40 32.68 25.99 13.16
CA TRP A 40 33.28 27.16 12.51
C TRP A 40 33.53 28.32 13.48
N GLN A 41 32.59 28.60 14.38
CA GLN A 41 32.72 29.65 15.40
C GLN A 41 33.82 29.33 16.42
N ALA A 42 33.86 28.08 16.91
CA ALA A 42 34.89 27.64 17.85
C ALA A 42 36.29 27.70 17.24
N LYS A 43 36.44 27.38 15.95
CA LYS A 43 37.71 27.50 15.23
C LYS A 43 38.16 28.96 15.09
N GLU A 44 37.24 29.86 14.76
CA GLU A 44 37.54 31.30 14.72
C GLU A 44 37.96 31.84 16.10
N GLU A 45 37.25 31.44 17.17
CA GLU A 45 37.56 31.85 18.55
C GLU A 45 38.91 31.30 19.01
N GLN A 46 39.20 30.03 18.74
CA GLN A 46 40.48 29.39 19.03
C GLN A 46 41.65 30.08 18.30
N ASP A 47 41.50 30.43 17.03
CA ASP A 47 42.55 31.13 16.27
C ASP A 47 42.81 32.55 16.82
N ARG A 48 41.75 33.22 17.29
CA ARG A 48 41.85 34.53 17.97
C ARG A 48 42.54 34.42 19.33
N GLU A 49 42.21 33.39 20.12
CA GLU A 49 42.84 33.16 21.42
C GLU A 49 44.31 32.74 21.30
N THR A 50 44.64 31.93 20.29
CA THR A 50 46.01 31.47 20.02
C THR A 50 46.88 32.48 19.27
N GLN A 51 46.36 33.69 18.99
CA GLN A 51 47.04 34.77 18.25
C GLN A 51 47.67 34.30 16.93
N GLN A 52 46.96 33.45 16.18
CA GLN A 52 47.43 33.05 14.86
C GLN A 52 47.51 34.26 13.93
N THR A 53 48.51 34.27 13.05
CA THR A 53 48.72 35.34 12.06
C THR A 53 47.63 35.39 11.00
N VAL A 54 46.91 34.29 10.79
CA VAL A 54 45.74 34.19 9.91
C VAL A 54 44.61 33.59 10.73
N ILE A 55 43.54 34.35 10.93
CA ILE A 55 42.35 33.90 11.67
C ILE A 55 41.41 33.20 10.68
N PHE A 56 40.92 32.01 11.01
CA PHE A 56 39.86 31.36 10.24
C PHE A 56 38.59 32.23 10.21
N GLU A 57 38.18 32.65 9.02
CA GLU A 57 36.91 33.35 8.82
C GLU A 57 35.83 32.36 8.32
N PRO A 58 34.71 32.20 9.05
CA PRO A 58 33.63 31.31 8.64
C PRO A 58 33.10 31.63 7.23
N PRO A 59 32.74 30.63 6.41
CA PRO A 59 32.32 30.85 5.02
C PRO A 59 31.11 31.80 4.88
N TYR A 60 30.14 31.73 5.79
CA TYR A 60 28.97 32.65 5.79
C TYR A 60 29.36 34.12 6.02
N GLN A 61 30.46 34.37 6.74
CA GLN A 61 30.98 35.73 6.96
C GLN A 61 31.77 36.22 5.75
N ARG A 62 32.54 35.34 5.10
CA ARG A 62 33.18 35.60 3.79
C ARG A 62 32.13 36.00 2.73
N LEU A 63 31.03 35.25 2.63
CA LEU A 63 29.89 35.59 1.75
C LEU A 63 29.27 36.95 2.10
N LYS A 64 29.10 37.25 3.39
CA LYS A 64 28.57 38.56 3.84
C LYS A 64 29.46 39.73 3.42
N ASN A 65 30.78 39.56 3.47
CA ASN A 65 31.76 40.58 3.08
C ASN A 65 31.78 40.81 1.55
N LEU A 66 31.41 39.79 0.78
CA LEU A 66 31.32 39.79 -0.67
C LEU A 66 30.18 40.66 -1.25
N ALA A 67 29.18 41.01 -0.44
CA ALA A 67 28.02 41.77 -0.92
C ALA A 67 28.38 43.14 -1.54
N ARG A 68 29.33 43.88 -0.95
CA ARG A 68 29.76 45.19 -1.49
C ARG A 68 30.50 45.05 -2.83
N PRO A 69 31.53 44.19 -2.95
CA PRO A 69 32.13 43.85 -4.24
C PRO A 69 31.10 43.38 -5.28
N TYR A 70 30.18 42.48 -4.90
CA TYR A 70 29.15 41.93 -5.77
C TYR A 70 28.31 43.00 -6.47
N PHE A 71 27.64 43.87 -5.71
CA PHE A 71 26.77 44.90 -6.31
C PHE A 71 27.55 45.94 -7.12
N LYS A 72 28.78 46.27 -6.69
CA LYS A 72 29.65 47.19 -7.44
C LYS A 72 30.03 46.63 -8.81
N THR A 73 30.42 45.36 -8.87
CA THR A 73 30.79 44.69 -10.12
C THR A 73 29.56 44.44 -10.98
N HIS A 74 28.42 44.07 -10.40
CA HIS A 74 27.16 43.90 -11.12
C HIS A 74 26.69 45.22 -11.78
N GLU A 75 26.80 46.37 -11.10
CA GLU A 75 26.52 47.68 -11.71
C GLU A 75 27.47 48.02 -12.88
N LYS A 76 28.75 47.63 -12.78
CA LYS A 76 29.69 47.83 -13.90
C LYS A 76 29.29 46.97 -15.11
N ILE A 77 28.95 45.70 -14.87
CA ILE A 77 28.55 44.75 -15.92
C ILE A 77 27.33 45.29 -16.69
N GLN A 78 26.36 45.91 -16.02
CA GLN A 78 25.20 46.53 -16.66
C GLN A 78 25.52 47.76 -17.52
N ARG A 79 26.60 48.49 -17.21
CA ARG A 79 27.00 49.72 -17.94
C ARG A 79 27.93 49.43 -19.11
N GLU A 80 28.62 48.30 -19.07
CA GLU A 80 29.57 47.88 -20.10
C GLU A 80 28.84 47.23 -21.29
N ARG A 81 29.25 47.56 -22.51
CA ARG A 81 28.63 47.05 -23.75
C ARG A 81 29.50 46.00 -24.45
N SER A 82 30.76 45.91 -24.07
CA SER A 82 31.70 44.91 -24.61
C SER A 82 31.55 43.57 -23.89
N LEU A 83 31.11 42.53 -24.61
CA LEU A 83 30.94 41.17 -24.07
C LEU A 83 32.23 40.62 -23.43
N LYS A 84 33.40 40.94 -24.01
CA LYS A 84 34.69 40.49 -23.51
C LYS A 84 35.05 41.16 -22.17
N ALA A 85 34.80 42.46 -22.05
CA ALA A 85 35.07 43.21 -20.82
C ALA A 85 34.08 42.82 -19.71
N THR A 86 32.80 42.60 -20.05
CA THR A 86 31.82 42.07 -19.09
C THR A 86 32.20 40.68 -18.59
N LEU A 87 32.76 39.82 -19.45
CA LEU A 87 33.14 38.46 -19.11
C LEU A 87 34.36 38.40 -18.18
N GLU A 88 35.33 39.29 -18.35
CA GLU A 88 36.46 39.44 -17.42
C GLU A 88 35.97 39.88 -16.01
N GLU A 89 35.09 40.88 -15.94
CA GLU A 89 34.51 41.33 -14.66
C GLU A 89 33.58 40.26 -14.03
N ARG A 90 32.85 39.48 -14.83
CA ARG A 90 32.03 38.33 -14.35
C ARG A 90 32.92 37.24 -13.75
N ARG A 91 34.04 36.90 -14.39
CA ARG A 91 34.98 35.89 -13.89
C ARG A 91 35.69 36.33 -12.61
N GLU A 92 36.02 37.61 -12.49
CA GLU A 92 36.54 38.16 -11.23
C GLU A 92 35.51 37.96 -10.10
N LEU A 93 34.23 38.19 -10.37
CA LEU A 93 33.16 37.95 -9.41
C LEU A 93 33.01 36.47 -9.05
N HIS A 94 32.99 35.58 -10.04
CA HIS A 94 32.93 34.13 -9.82
C HIS A 94 34.14 33.64 -9.02
N GLN A 95 35.35 34.15 -9.29
CA GLN A 95 36.55 33.83 -8.52
C GLN A 95 36.42 34.22 -7.05
N GLN A 96 35.93 35.43 -6.76
CA GLN A 96 35.70 35.88 -5.39
C GLN A 96 34.66 35.00 -4.68
N LEU A 97 33.56 34.67 -5.38
CA LEU A 97 32.49 33.82 -4.86
C LEU A 97 32.97 32.41 -4.52
N LEU A 98 33.70 31.77 -5.43
CA LEU A 98 34.28 30.44 -5.20
C LEU A 98 35.30 30.46 -4.06
N SER A 99 36.13 31.51 -3.97
CA SER A 99 37.08 31.68 -2.86
C SER A 99 36.39 31.79 -1.49
N ALA A 100 35.22 32.43 -1.41
CA ALA A 100 34.44 32.49 -0.18
C ALA A 100 33.89 31.13 0.27
N LEU A 101 33.67 30.22 -0.69
CA LEU A 101 33.20 28.85 -0.49
C LEU A 101 34.35 27.82 -0.40
N ASP A 102 35.60 28.28 -0.45
CA ASP A 102 36.82 27.47 -0.51
C ASP A 102 36.93 26.56 -1.75
N ILE A 103 36.17 26.84 -2.80
CA ILE A 103 36.25 26.12 -4.07
C ILE A 103 37.41 26.71 -4.90
N PRO A 104 38.39 25.91 -5.37
CA PRO A 104 39.55 26.44 -6.08
C PRO A 104 39.15 26.98 -7.46
N PHE A 105 39.57 28.20 -7.81
CA PHE A 105 39.38 28.75 -9.16
C PHE A 105 40.58 28.40 -10.03
N ALA A 106 40.41 27.41 -10.91
CA ALA A 106 41.46 26.88 -11.79
C ALA A 106 40.88 26.65 -13.20
N PRO A 107 40.62 27.73 -13.96
CA PRO A 107 39.91 27.64 -15.22
C PRO A 107 40.71 26.90 -16.30
N TYR A 108 40.03 26.05 -17.06
CA TYR A 108 40.60 25.31 -18.19
C TYR A 108 39.51 24.90 -19.19
N ASN A 109 39.89 24.53 -20.42
CA ASN A 109 38.97 23.91 -21.37
C ASN A 109 39.05 22.38 -21.22
N HIS A 110 37.97 21.74 -20.75
CA HIS A 110 37.88 20.29 -20.70
C HIS A 110 37.56 19.74 -22.09
N VAL A 111 38.27 18.71 -22.52
CA VAL A 111 38.12 18.12 -23.87
C VAL A 111 37.32 16.82 -23.79
N PHE A 112 36.25 16.73 -24.58
CA PHE A 112 35.42 15.55 -24.79
C PHE A 112 35.69 15.00 -26.19
N SER A 113 35.65 13.68 -26.36
CA SER A 113 35.64 13.06 -27.69
C SER A 113 34.21 12.62 -28.04
N ILE A 114 33.61 13.21 -29.07
CA ILE A 114 32.28 12.86 -29.59
C ILE A 114 32.47 12.20 -30.95
N GLY A 115 32.39 10.86 -30.99
CA GLY A 115 32.70 10.09 -32.20
C GLY A 115 34.18 10.26 -32.60
N ASN A 116 34.44 10.85 -33.78
CA ASN A 116 35.79 11.11 -34.30
C ASN A 116 36.21 12.59 -34.17
N LYS A 117 35.52 13.41 -33.37
CA LYS A 117 35.83 14.83 -33.18
C LYS A 117 36.01 15.14 -31.70
N ASP A 118 37.08 15.87 -31.39
CA ASP A 118 37.24 16.47 -30.07
C ASP A 118 36.38 17.74 -29.98
N VAL A 119 35.90 18.02 -28.77
CA VAL A 119 35.02 19.13 -28.43
C VAL A 119 35.47 19.69 -27.08
N GLU A 120 35.52 21.01 -26.95
CA GLU A 120 35.95 21.68 -25.71
C GLU A 120 34.75 22.24 -24.92
N LEU A 121 34.85 22.25 -23.59
CA LEU A 121 33.96 22.97 -22.67
C LEU A 121 34.79 23.82 -21.71
N PRO A 122 34.50 25.13 -21.56
CA PRO A 122 35.13 25.95 -20.56
C PRO A 122 34.62 25.60 -19.16
N VAL A 123 35.54 25.25 -18.26
CA VAL A 123 35.28 24.87 -16.87
C VAL A 123 36.04 25.83 -15.96
N LEU A 124 35.36 26.39 -14.96
CA LEU A 124 35.97 27.32 -13.99
C LEU A 124 36.75 26.59 -12.89
N SER A 125 36.27 25.40 -12.51
CA SER A 125 36.87 24.58 -11.48
C SER A 125 36.49 23.11 -11.63
N ALA A 126 37.43 22.23 -11.30
CA ALA A 126 37.24 20.79 -11.22
C ALA A 126 37.98 20.28 -9.97
N TYR A 127 37.24 19.76 -8.99
CA TYR A 127 37.77 19.33 -7.69
C TYR A 127 37.38 17.87 -7.39
N PRO A 128 38.27 17.02 -6.85
CA PRO A 128 39.64 17.31 -6.39
C PRO A 128 40.68 17.42 -7.52
N ASN A 129 40.40 16.86 -8.70
CA ASN A 129 41.29 16.94 -9.85
C ASN A 129 40.50 17.00 -11.18
N GLN A 130 41.18 17.38 -12.27
CA GLN A 130 40.55 17.57 -13.59
C GLN A 130 40.14 16.26 -14.31
N GLN A 131 40.74 15.12 -13.94
CA GLN A 131 40.49 13.83 -14.61
C GLN A 131 39.31 13.07 -13.98
N GLN A 132 39.15 13.20 -12.66
CA GLN A 132 38.10 12.59 -11.84
C GLN A 132 37.50 13.65 -10.91
N PRO A 133 36.83 14.67 -11.48
CA PRO A 133 36.18 15.68 -10.66
C PRO A 133 35.00 15.05 -9.93
N LYS A 134 34.87 15.31 -8.63
CA LYS A 134 33.64 15.08 -7.86
C LYS A 134 32.71 16.29 -7.94
N LEU A 135 33.28 17.50 -8.02
CA LEU A 135 32.59 18.77 -8.24
C LEU A 135 33.16 19.46 -9.49
N MET A 136 32.28 19.91 -10.37
CA MET A 136 32.64 20.72 -11.54
C MET A 136 31.86 22.04 -11.53
N VAL A 137 32.53 23.16 -11.81
CA VAL A 137 31.93 24.49 -11.85
C VAL A 137 31.97 25.05 -13.27
N VAL A 138 30.82 25.46 -13.80
CA VAL A 138 30.66 26.01 -15.15
C VAL A 138 29.97 27.38 -15.10
N GLU A 139 30.18 28.22 -16.12
CA GLU A 139 29.57 29.56 -16.23
C GLU A 139 28.51 29.61 -17.34
N ALA A 140 27.29 30.05 -17.01
CA ALA A 140 26.21 30.29 -17.97
C ALA A 140 25.96 31.81 -18.10
N ILE A 141 26.17 32.34 -19.30
CA ILE A 141 26.20 33.80 -19.55
C ILE A 141 24.94 34.23 -20.30
N ASP A 142 24.14 35.10 -19.68
CA ASP A 142 23.06 35.80 -20.36
C ASP A 142 23.64 37.03 -21.08
N LYS A 143 23.68 36.96 -22.41
CA LYS A 143 24.22 38.02 -23.26
C LYS A 143 23.30 39.24 -23.31
N GLU A 144 22.00 39.03 -23.28
CA GLU A 144 21.00 40.08 -23.45
C GLU A 144 20.57 40.69 -22.10
N ASN A 145 20.92 40.01 -20.99
CA ASN A 145 20.50 40.34 -19.62
C ASN A 145 18.97 40.36 -19.47
N ASP A 146 18.28 39.53 -20.25
CA ASP A 146 16.82 39.40 -20.23
C ASP A 146 16.33 38.57 -19.03
N GLY A 147 17.25 37.95 -18.28
CA GLY A 147 16.94 37.16 -17.10
C GLY A 147 16.50 35.74 -17.45
N PHE A 148 17.01 35.20 -18.57
CA PHE A 148 16.73 33.81 -18.95
C PHE A 148 17.29 32.82 -17.93
N ASP A 149 16.61 31.69 -17.77
CA ASP A 149 17.07 30.59 -16.92
C ASP A 149 18.46 30.11 -17.40
N PRO A 150 19.49 30.03 -16.53
CA PRO A 150 20.80 29.52 -16.88
C PRO A 150 20.80 28.20 -17.66
N PHE A 151 19.84 27.30 -17.42
CA PHE A 151 19.72 26.04 -18.17
C PHE A 151 19.26 26.21 -19.61
N SER A 152 18.52 27.28 -19.91
CA SER A 152 18.00 27.60 -21.25
C SER A 152 19.00 28.36 -22.13
N LEU A 153 20.07 28.89 -21.52
CA LEU A 153 21.13 29.62 -22.21
C LEU A 153 22.03 28.69 -23.02
N THR A 154 22.75 29.26 -23.98
CA THR A 154 23.65 28.55 -24.90
C THR A 154 25.09 28.96 -24.65
N LEU A 155 26.05 28.05 -24.84
CA LEU A 155 27.48 28.34 -24.70
C LEU A 155 27.95 29.38 -25.74
N LEU A 156 28.73 30.36 -25.31
CA LEU A 156 29.28 31.42 -26.18
C LEU A 156 30.74 31.15 -26.57
N LYS A 157 31.18 31.65 -27.73
CA LYS A 157 32.56 31.48 -28.22
C LYS A 157 33.58 32.19 -27.34
N GLU A 158 33.15 33.28 -26.70
CA GLU A 158 33.98 34.14 -25.85
C GLU A 158 34.32 33.49 -24.50
N GLN A 159 33.66 32.37 -24.14
CA GLN A 159 33.88 31.67 -22.87
C GLN A 159 35.10 30.74 -22.87
N PHE A 160 35.71 30.44 -24.02
CA PHE A 160 36.88 29.56 -24.07
C PHE A 160 38.15 30.24 -23.53
N PHE A 161 39.01 29.46 -22.87
CA PHE A 161 40.27 29.94 -22.32
C PHE A 161 41.44 29.74 -23.31
N GLY A 162 42.27 30.77 -23.49
CA GLY A 162 43.49 30.72 -24.31
C GLY A 162 43.34 31.20 -25.76
N PRO A 163 44.44 31.30 -26.54
CA PRO A 163 44.38 31.63 -27.96
C PRO A 163 43.99 30.40 -28.79
N GLY A 164 42.95 30.53 -29.63
CA GLY A 164 42.38 29.44 -30.44
C GLY A 164 43.28 28.92 -31.58
N PRO A 165 42.82 27.93 -32.37
CA PRO A 165 41.42 27.52 -32.53
C PRO A 165 40.94 26.52 -31.47
N HIS A 166 39.75 26.76 -30.93
CA HIS A 166 39.05 25.86 -29.99
C HIS A 166 38.17 24.87 -30.73
N ALA A 167 37.98 23.68 -30.17
CA ALA A 167 37.00 22.71 -30.64
C ALA A 167 35.57 23.10 -30.22
N ASP A 168 35.04 24.19 -30.79
CA ASP A 168 33.81 24.88 -30.37
C ASP A 168 32.50 24.29 -30.94
N ALA A 169 32.47 22.98 -31.19
CA ALA A 169 31.30 22.30 -31.78
C ALA A 169 30.01 22.48 -30.96
N LEU A 170 30.10 22.72 -29.65
CA LEU A 170 28.95 23.00 -28.76
C LEU A 170 28.33 24.38 -28.96
N VAL A 171 29.05 25.30 -29.61
CA VAL A 171 28.59 26.67 -29.86
C VAL A 171 27.83 26.78 -31.20
N HIS A 172 28.04 25.83 -32.09
CA HIS A 172 27.47 25.84 -33.43
C HIS A 172 26.10 25.16 -33.48
N PRO A 173 25.12 25.68 -34.25
CA PRO A 173 23.81 25.07 -34.38
C PRO A 173 23.93 23.66 -34.97
N THR A 174 23.12 22.74 -34.45
CA THR A 174 22.98 21.41 -35.06
C THR A 174 22.35 21.54 -36.45
N LYS A 175 22.30 20.44 -37.24
CA LYS A 175 21.71 20.46 -38.59
C LYS A 175 20.25 20.96 -38.64
N GLU A 176 19.59 21.13 -37.50
CA GLU A 176 18.19 21.56 -37.34
C GLU A 176 18.02 23.03 -36.94
N GLY A 177 19.11 23.80 -36.76
CA GLY A 177 19.04 25.25 -36.52
C GLY A 177 18.91 25.67 -35.04
N ASP A 178 18.68 24.74 -34.13
CA ASP A 178 18.68 24.99 -32.69
C ASP A 178 20.10 24.97 -32.10
N ARG A 179 20.38 25.91 -31.19
CA ARG A 179 21.62 25.97 -30.41
C ARG A 179 21.52 25.04 -29.20
N ILE A 180 22.62 24.39 -28.84
CA ILE A 180 22.69 23.49 -27.68
C ILE A 180 22.59 24.29 -26.38
N LYS A 181 21.65 23.92 -25.51
CA LYS A 181 21.43 24.59 -24.22
C LYS A 181 22.31 24.00 -23.13
N TRP A 182 22.51 24.74 -22.03
CA TRP A 182 23.26 24.24 -20.87
C TRP A 182 22.64 22.98 -20.25
N SER A 183 21.30 22.85 -20.25
CA SER A 183 20.62 21.62 -19.85
C SER A 183 21.11 20.38 -20.61
N ASP A 184 21.37 20.56 -21.90
CA ASP A 184 21.76 19.50 -22.83
C ASP A 184 23.25 19.19 -22.68
N ILE A 185 24.08 20.23 -22.51
CA ILE A 185 25.53 20.06 -22.24
C ILE A 185 25.78 19.27 -20.95
N ILE A 186 25.06 19.60 -19.87
CA ILE A 186 25.20 18.89 -18.59
C ILE A 186 24.81 17.41 -18.76
N ASN A 187 23.72 17.15 -19.48
CA ASN A 187 23.20 15.79 -19.67
C ASN A 187 24.04 14.95 -20.62
N ASP A 188 24.36 15.48 -21.80
CA ASP A 188 24.94 14.75 -22.91
C ASP A 188 26.46 14.74 -22.96
N HIS A 189 27.10 15.64 -22.19
CA HIS A 189 28.56 15.72 -22.14
C HIS A 189 29.08 15.51 -20.72
N ILE A 190 28.66 16.32 -19.73
CA ILE A 190 29.23 16.26 -18.38
C ILE A 190 28.86 14.93 -17.68
N PHE A 191 27.59 14.53 -17.67
CA PHE A 191 27.15 13.30 -16.99
C PHE A 191 27.41 12.01 -17.77
N LYS A 192 27.86 12.10 -19.02
CA LYS A 192 28.29 10.98 -19.87
C LYS A 192 29.82 10.80 -19.91
N MET A 193 30.57 11.55 -19.10
CA MET A 193 32.01 11.33 -18.92
C MET A 193 32.31 9.90 -18.43
N GLN A 194 33.53 9.42 -18.65
CA GLN A 194 33.96 8.12 -18.10
C GLN A 194 33.87 8.10 -16.56
N GLU A 195 34.25 9.21 -15.93
CA GLU A 195 34.14 9.47 -14.49
C GLU A 195 33.41 10.80 -14.27
N PRO A 196 32.06 10.80 -14.25
CA PRO A 196 31.29 12.04 -14.16
C PRO A 196 31.34 12.65 -12.76
N PRO A 197 31.33 14.00 -12.66
CA PRO A 197 31.16 14.65 -11.37
C PRO A 197 29.79 14.31 -10.77
N ARG A 198 29.77 14.16 -9.45
CA ARG A 198 28.53 14.06 -8.69
C ARG A 198 27.82 15.41 -8.67
N TRP A 199 28.59 16.48 -8.43
CA TRP A 199 28.08 17.83 -8.26
C TRP A 199 28.46 18.70 -9.46
N VAL A 200 27.50 19.42 -10.02
CA VAL A 200 27.76 20.49 -11.00
C VAL A 200 27.20 21.79 -10.45
N LEU A 201 28.05 22.80 -10.31
CA LEU A 201 27.64 24.15 -9.93
C LEU A 201 27.62 25.03 -11.18
N VAL A 202 26.43 25.44 -11.60
CA VAL A 202 26.24 26.35 -12.73
C VAL A 202 26.15 27.77 -12.19
N LEU A 203 27.13 28.61 -12.53
CA LEU A 203 27.17 30.01 -12.14
C LEU A 203 26.62 30.88 -13.27
N GLY A 204 25.47 31.51 -13.01
CA GLY A 204 24.94 32.61 -13.81
C GLY A 204 25.39 33.98 -13.28
N ASP A 205 24.76 35.03 -13.79
CA ASP A 205 25.05 36.41 -13.37
C ASP A 205 24.41 36.77 -12.02
N ARG A 206 23.14 36.36 -11.87
CA ARG A 206 22.31 36.63 -10.70
C ARG A 206 22.05 35.39 -9.86
N GLN A 207 22.27 34.21 -10.43
CA GLN A 207 21.91 32.93 -9.83
C GLN A 207 23.07 31.95 -9.86
N ALA A 208 23.15 31.06 -8.87
CA ALA A 208 23.89 29.81 -8.96
C ALA A 208 22.95 28.63 -8.82
N ILE A 209 23.25 27.52 -9.50
CA ILE A 209 22.44 26.31 -9.44
C ILE A 209 23.33 25.13 -9.09
N LEU A 210 23.04 24.48 -7.96
CA LEU A 210 23.67 23.23 -7.56
C LEU A 210 22.87 22.07 -8.14
N VAL A 211 23.54 21.25 -8.95
CA VAL A 211 23.00 20.06 -9.57
C VAL A 211 23.65 18.82 -8.95
N ASP A 212 22.82 17.92 -8.43
CA ASP A 212 23.22 16.55 -8.09
C ASP A 212 22.96 15.63 -9.29
N ARG A 213 23.98 14.92 -9.75
CA ARG A 213 23.85 13.90 -10.79
C ARG A 213 22.76 12.87 -10.48
N PHE A 214 22.62 12.47 -9.21
CA PHE A 214 21.64 11.47 -8.81
C PHE A 214 20.20 12.01 -8.80
N LYS A 215 20.03 13.33 -8.69
CA LYS A 215 18.72 14.00 -8.67
C LYS A 215 18.37 14.72 -9.99
N TRP A 216 19.32 14.78 -10.95
CA TRP A 216 19.20 15.53 -12.21
C TRP A 216 18.10 15.04 -13.15
N LEU A 217 17.93 13.71 -13.31
CA LEU A 217 16.92 13.13 -14.18
C LEU A 217 15.48 13.44 -13.74
N GLN A 218 15.31 13.78 -12.45
CA GLN A 218 14.06 14.21 -11.83
C GLN A 218 13.92 15.75 -11.79
N ASN A 219 14.83 16.48 -12.45
CA ASN A 219 14.91 17.94 -12.45
C ASN A 219 15.01 18.56 -11.05
N ARG A 220 15.57 17.88 -10.05
CA ARG A 220 15.72 18.43 -8.69
C ARG A 220 17.04 19.17 -8.56
N VAL A 221 16.98 20.44 -8.20
CA VAL A 221 18.15 21.32 -8.07
C VAL A 221 17.94 22.34 -6.94
N LEU A 222 19.03 22.87 -6.41
CA LEU A 222 19.00 24.04 -5.52
C LEU A 222 19.45 25.27 -6.30
N ARG A 223 18.61 26.31 -6.36
CA ARG A 223 19.01 27.61 -6.92
C ARG A 223 19.25 28.63 -5.82
N PHE A 224 20.24 29.48 -6.04
CA PHE A 224 20.66 30.52 -5.12
C PHE A 224 20.62 31.84 -5.88
N ASP A 225 19.72 32.74 -5.49
CA ASP A 225 19.61 34.11 -5.99
C ASP A 225 20.55 35.02 -5.19
N TRP A 226 21.63 35.44 -5.83
CA TRP A 226 22.68 36.23 -5.17
C TRP A 226 22.20 37.64 -4.82
N ASP A 227 21.30 38.24 -5.60
CA ASP A 227 20.76 39.56 -5.30
C ASP A 227 19.92 39.53 -4.01
N GLU A 228 19.11 38.49 -3.83
CA GLU A 228 18.28 38.32 -2.63
C GLU A 228 19.13 37.96 -1.40
N ILE A 229 20.04 36.98 -1.53
CA ILE A 229 20.90 36.50 -0.43
C ILE A 229 21.87 37.59 0.05
N LEU A 230 22.64 38.20 -0.87
CA LEU A 230 23.65 39.20 -0.52
C LEU A 230 23.05 40.59 -0.27
N GLY A 231 21.89 40.89 -0.85
CA GLY A 231 21.17 42.15 -0.65
C GLY A 231 20.59 42.27 0.76
N ARG A 232 19.91 41.22 1.23
CA ARG A 232 19.29 41.21 2.58
C ARG A 232 20.29 40.95 3.70
N LYS A 233 21.34 40.17 3.44
CA LYS A 233 22.36 39.77 4.43
C LYS A 233 21.77 39.12 5.68
N ASP A 234 20.68 38.37 5.48
CA ASP A 234 20.07 37.60 6.54
C ASP A 234 21.04 36.51 7.02
N ALA A 235 21.26 36.43 8.34
CA ALA A 235 22.28 35.56 8.91
C ALA A 235 21.97 34.08 8.68
N LYS A 236 20.70 33.69 8.80
CA LYS A 236 20.26 32.30 8.60
C LYS A 236 20.44 31.87 7.15
N THR A 237 20.01 32.70 6.21
CA THR A 237 20.14 32.45 4.76
C THR A 237 21.61 32.33 4.34
N LEU A 238 22.50 33.17 4.88
CA LEU A 238 23.94 33.09 4.62
C LEU A 238 24.58 31.82 5.20
N GLN A 239 24.17 31.42 6.41
CA GLN A 239 24.63 30.16 7.02
C GLN A 239 24.16 28.94 6.23
N ALA A 240 22.90 28.92 5.79
CA ALA A 240 22.35 27.87 4.95
C ALA A 240 23.07 27.78 3.60
N THR A 241 23.27 28.92 2.93
CA THR A 241 24.01 28.99 1.65
C THR A 241 25.44 28.47 1.80
N ALA A 242 26.13 28.86 2.88
CA ALA A 242 27.45 28.36 3.19
C ALA A 242 27.45 26.84 3.43
N ALA A 243 26.56 26.33 4.28
CA ALA A 243 26.49 24.89 4.57
C ALA A 243 26.19 24.04 3.32
N LEU A 244 25.39 24.54 2.37
CA LEU A 244 25.01 23.81 1.16
C LEU A 244 26.06 23.87 0.04
N LEU A 245 26.87 24.93 -0.03
CA LEU A 245 27.80 25.15 -1.15
C LEU A 245 29.29 25.09 -0.76
N PHE A 246 29.60 25.00 0.52
CA PHE A 246 30.99 24.95 0.98
C PHE A 246 31.70 23.68 0.49
N LYS A 247 32.96 23.81 0.07
CA LYS A 247 33.76 22.72 -0.52
C LYS A 247 33.73 21.45 0.34
N ASP A 248 34.06 21.57 1.63
CA ASP A 248 34.13 20.41 2.54
C ASP A 248 32.74 19.82 2.85
N SER A 249 31.66 20.59 2.65
CA SER A 249 30.29 20.10 2.82
C SER A 249 29.82 19.25 1.63
N LEU A 250 30.23 19.62 0.41
CA LEU A 250 29.92 18.90 -0.84
C LEU A 250 30.85 17.72 -1.10
N VAL A 251 32.14 17.92 -0.86
CA VAL A 251 33.22 16.97 -1.16
C VAL A 251 34.24 16.97 0.00
N PRO A 252 33.90 16.35 1.15
CA PRO A 252 34.85 16.22 2.26
C PRO A 252 36.06 15.35 1.88
N GLU A 253 37.17 15.54 2.58
CA GLU A 253 38.38 14.72 2.41
C GLU A 253 38.16 13.27 2.88
N ASP A 254 37.47 13.08 4.02
CA ASP A 254 37.11 11.79 4.60
C ASP A 254 35.63 11.75 4.99
N GLY A 255 34.94 10.65 4.66
CA GLY A 255 33.52 10.42 5.00
C GLY A 255 32.52 10.81 3.90
N ASP A 256 31.24 10.70 4.23
CA ASP A 256 30.13 11.08 3.34
C ASP A 256 29.91 12.60 3.34
N SER A 257 29.32 13.13 2.27
CA SER A 257 29.05 14.56 2.18
C SER A 257 28.06 15.00 3.26
N LEU A 258 28.14 16.25 3.72
CA LEU A 258 27.15 16.79 4.65
C LEU A 258 25.75 16.61 4.09
N LEU A 259 25.57 16.84 2.77
CA LEU A 259 24.30 16.70 2.09
C LEU A 259 23.71 15.28 2.17
N ASP A 260 24.54 14.24 2.25
CA ASP A 260 24.09 12.85 2.48
C ASP A 260 23.54 12.67 3.90
N SER A 261 24.27 13.18 4.91
CA SER A 261 23.81 13.13 6.30
C SER A 261 22.53 13.95 6.53
N LEU A 262 22.36 15.06 5.81
CA LEU A 262 21.16 15.89 5.83
C LEU A 262 19.97 15.14 5.20
N ASP A 263 20.19 14.40 4.11
CA ASP A 263 19.16 13.51 3.53
C ASP A 263 18.75 12.41 4.54
N GLU A 264 19.71 11.78 5.24
CA GLU A 264 19.40 10.78 6.27
C GLU A 264 18.63 11.34 7.47
N ASN A 265 19.01 12.51 7.97
CA ASN A 265 18.34 13.13 9.13
C ASN A 265 16.93 13.61 8.78
N ALA A 266 16.73 14.12 7.57
CA ALA A 266 15.40 14.44 7.06
C ALA A 266 14.46 13.21 7.14
N HIS A 267 14.96 12.02 6.78
CA HIS A 267 14.20 10.77 6.90
C HIS A 267 13.91 10.37 8.36
N LYS A 268 14.90 10.49 9.27
CA LYS A 268 14.72 10.17 10.70
C LYS A 268 13.66 11.06 11.36
N HIS A 269 13.65 12.35 11.06
CA HIS A 269 12.65 13.29 11.58
C HIS A 269 11.22 12.95 11.12
N ALA A 270 11.04 12.59 9.85
CA ALA A 270 9.73 12.18 9.33
C ALA A 270 9.19 10.91 10.03
N PHE A 271 10.07 9.97 10.40
CA PHE A 271 9.70 8.77 11.14
C PHE A 271 9.22 9.09 12.57
N GLY A 272 9.94 9.96 13.29
CA GLY A 272 9.56 10.35 14.66
C GLY A 272 8.18 11.02 14.75
N VAL A 273 7.81 11.83 13.74
CA VAL A 273 6.47 12.44 13.64
C VAL A 273 5.38 11.39 13.44
N SER A 274 5.68 10.33 12.69
CA SER A 274 4.74 9.25 12.41
C SER A 274 4.40 8.46 13.68
N GLU A 275 5.39 8.20 14.55
CA GLU A 275 5.16 7.59 15.86
C GLU A 275 4.25 8.45 16.75
N ASP A 276 4.51 9.75 16.86
CA ASP A 276 3.65 10.67 17.61
C ASP A 276 2.21 10.68 17.10
N LEU A 277 2.02 10.61 15.78
CA LEU A 277 0.70 10.53 15.16
C LEU A 277 -0.05 9.25 15.51
N LYS A 278 0.62 8.10 15.66
CA LYS A 278 -0.03 6.85 16.09
C LYS A 278 -0.69 7.02 17.45
N TYR A 279 0.00 7.62 18.43
CA TYR A 279 -0.57 7.93 19.75
C TYR A 279 -1.75 8.90 19.62
N ALA A 280 -1.57 9.98 18.87
CA ALA A 280 -2.59 11.01 18.68
C ALA A 280 -3.90 10.44 18.08
N LEU A 281 -3.78 9.60 17.05
CA LEU A 281 -4.91 8.96 16.40
C LEU A 281 -5.63 7.96 17.31
N ARG A 282 -4.88 7.12 18.02
CA ARG A 282 -5.45 6.17 18.97
C ARG A 282 -6.30 6.89 20.02
N GLU A 283 -5.76 7.98 20.58
CA GLU A 283 -6.49 8.81 21.54
C GLU A 283 -7.70 9.51 20.90
N ALA A 284 -7.55 10.07 19.71
CA ALA A 284 -8.64 10.74 18.99
C ALA A 284 -9.81 9.80 18.68
N ILE A 285 -9.55 8.55 18.27
CA ILE A 285 -10.58 7.54 18.01
C ILE A 285 -11.33 7.19 19.29
N GLU A 286 -10.62 7.05 20.42
CA GLU A 286 -11.26 6.81 21.72
C GLU A 286 -12.14 7.99 22.15
N LEU A 287 -11.68 9.24 21.95
CA LEU A 287 -12.45 10.45 22.25
C LEU A 287 -13.74 10.55 21.42
N LEU A 288 -13.63 10.37 20.10
CA LEU A 288 -14.77 10.38 19.19
C LEU A 288 -15.75 9.26 19.52
N GLY A 289 -15.26 8.04 19.77
CA GLY A 289 -16.09 6.90 20.10
C GLY A 289 -16.85 7.08 21.41
N ASN A 290 -16.23 7.67 22.43
CA ASN A 290 -16.88 7.94 23.72
C ASN A 290 -18.02 8.96 23.60
N GLU A 291 -17.79 10.11 22.97
CA GLU A 291 -18.85 11.11 22.81
C GLU A 291 -19.96 10.63 21.88
N ALA A 292 -19.62 9.94 20.78
CA ALA A 292 -20.61 9.35 19.90
C ALA A 292 -21.50 8.35 20.65
N THR A 293 -20.91 7.51 21.49
CA THR A 293 -21.64 6.55 22.33
C THR A 293 -22.61 7.26 23.28
N GLU A 294 -22.15 8.29 23.99
CA GLU A 294 -22.99 9.06 24.90
C GLU A 294 -24.23 9.63 24.18
N GLN A 295 -24.05 10.25 23.01
CA GLN A 295 -25.14 10.84 22.25
C GLN A 295 -26.07 9.80 21.62
N LEU A 296 -25.53 8.70 21.08
CA LEU A 296 -26.35 7.65 20.45
C LEU A 296 -27.25 6.94 21.46
N LEU A 297 -26.77 6.72 22.68
CA LEU A 297 -27.54 6.08 23.75
C LEU A 297 -28.63 6.98 24.34
N GLN A 298 -28.53 8.30 24.18
CA GLN A 298 -29.62 9.22 24.52
C GLN A 298 -30.80 9.10 23.54
N ARG A 299 -30.60 8.49 22.36
CA ARG A 299 -31.66 8.31 21.37
C ARG A 299 -32.51 7.09 21.71
N LYS A 300 -33.80 7.19 21.41
CA LYS A 300 -34.78 6.14 21.75
C LYS A 300 -34.64 4.87 20.89
N ASP A 301 -33.94 4.92 19.77
CA ASP A 301 -33.78 3.83 18.79
C ASP A 301 -32.53 2.95 19.02
N ILE A 302 -31.59 3.37 19.87
CA ILE A 302 -30.30 2.69 20.08
C ILE A 302 -30.16 2.29 21.54
N SER A 303 -29.68 1.08 21.81
CA SER A 303 -29.50 0.56 23.17
C SER A 303 -28.21 -0.24 23.34
N TRP A 304 -27.82 -0.43 24.60
CA TRP A 304 -26.69 -1.26 25.03
C TRP A 304 -26.91 -2.76 24.81
N SER A 305 -28.13 -3.24 25.08
CA SER A 305 -28.57 -4.61 24.88
C SER A 305 -29.48 -4.67 23.65
N GLY A 306 -29.30 -5.68 22.81
CA GLY A 306 -29.98 -5.88 21.51
C GLY A 306 -31.50 -6.11 21.55
N GLU A 307 -32.22 -5.54 22.51
CA GLU A 307 -33.69 -5.45 22.47
C GLU A 307 -34.17 -4.46 21.38
N LYS A 308 -33.28 -3.58 20.90
CA LYS A 308 -33.39 -2.72 19.69
C LYS A 308 -32.13 -2.88 18.81
N THR A 309 -31.90 -1.99 17.84
CA THR A 309 -30.61 -1.87 17.14
C THR A 309 -29.49 -1.59 18.14
N GLY A 310 -28.75 -2.63 18.52
CA GLY A 310 -27.64 -2.54 19.45
C GLY A 310 -26.45 -1.78 18.84
N LEU A 311 -25.80 -0.93 19.62
CA LEU A 311 -24.62 -0.21 19.17
C LEU A 311 -23.44 -1.18 18.99
N ASN A 312 -23.00 -1.36 17.75
CA ASN A 312 -21.87 -2.25 17.44
C ASN A 312 -20.53 -1.51 17.61
N PRO A 313 -19.67 -1.93 18.57
CA PRO A 313 -18.39 -1.28 18.81
C PRO A 313 -17.39 -1.41 17.65
N GLU A 314 -17.42 -2.52 16.89
CA GLU A 314 -16.52 -2.72 15.75
C GLU A 314 -16.88 -1.76 14.60
N GLN A 315 -18.17 -1.57 14.35
CA GLN A 315 -18.63 -0.60 13.36
C GLN A 315 -18.30 0.82 13.81
N LEU A 316 -18.52 1.17 15.09
CA LEU A 316 -18.16 2.48 15.62
C LEU A 316 -16.65 2.75 15.50
N SER A 317 -15.79 1.76 15.80
CA SER A 317 -14.35 1.85 15.57
C SER A 317 -14.02 2.18 14.12
N ARG A 318 -14.62 1.47 13.15
CA ARG A 318 -14.40 1.71 11.71
C ARG A 318 -14.84 3.12 11.29
N GLU A 319 -15.98 3.59 11.79
CA GLU A 319 -16.46 4.93 11.47
C GLU A 319 -15.58 6.04 12.07
N CYS A 320 -15.15 5.89 13.34
CA CYS A 320 -14.21 6.83 13.96
C CYS A 320 -12.86 6.85 13.24
N LEU A 321 -12.37 5.67 12.84
CA LEU A 321 -11.14 5.54 12.05
C LEU A 321 -11.28 6.26 10.69
N ARG A 322 -12.39 6.04 9.97
CA ARG A 322 -12.69 6.74 8.71
C ARG A 322 -12.82 8.25 8.89
N TYR A 323 -13.42 8.71 9.99
CA TYR A 323 -13.49 10.14 10.32
C TYR A 323 -12.09 10.75 10.49
N MET A 324 -11.20 10.05 11.19
CA MET A 324 -9.81 10.49 11.33
C MET A 324 -9.05 10.48 10.00
N TYR A 325 -9.34 9.52 9.11
CA TYR A 325 -8.74 9.46 7.77
C TYR A 325 -9.16 10.66 6.92
N ARG A 326 -10.42 11.08 6.99
CA ARG A 326 -10.89 12.31 6.33
C ARG A 326 -10.11 13.54 6.80
N LEU A 327 -9.87 13.66 8.11
CA LEU A 327 -9.07 14.77 8.66
C LEU A 327 -7.61 14.73 8.19
N LEU A 328 -6.99 13.55 8.19
CA LEU A 328 -5.62 13.39 7.72
C LEU A 328 -5.46 13.66 6.23
N PHE A 329 -6.41 13.20 5.42
CA PHE A 329 -6.48 13.52 4.01
C PHE A 329 -6.52 15.04 3.81
N LEU A 330 -7.38 15.73 4.54
CA LEU A 330 -7.48 17.20 4.50
C LEU A 330 -6.18 17.89 4.92
N PHE A 331 -5.57 17.45 6.03
CA PHE A 331 -4.28 18.00 6.45
C PHE A 331 -3.21 17.80 5.38
N TYR A 332 -3.22 16.65 4.70
CA TYR A 332 -2.25 16.32 3.65
C TYR A 332 -2.44 17.20 2.41
N ILE A 333 -3.65 17.27 1.85
CA ILE A 333 -3.91 18.04 0.62
C ILE A 333 -3.78 19.56 0.85
N GLU A 334 -4.15 20.06 2.03
CA GLU A 334 -3.99 21.49 2.38
C GLU A 334 -2.52 21.85 2.58
N ALA A 335 -1.71 20.94 3.13
CA ALA A 335 -0.28 21.15 3.30
C ALA A 335 0.51 21.06 1.97
N ARG A 336 -0.09 20.50 0.91
CA ARG A 336 0.51 20.30 -0.41
C ARG A 336 -0.25 21.03 -1.52
N PRO A 337 -0.19 22.38 -1.53
CA PRO A 337 -0.92 23.20 -2.49
C PRO A 337 -0.52 22.96 -3.96
N GLU A 338 0.67 22.40 -4.21
CA GLU A 338 1.13 21.96 -5.52
C GLU A 338 0.28 20.84 -6.13
N LEU A 339 -0.45 20.07 -5.31
CA LEU A 339 -1.41 19.08 -5.81
C LEU A 339 -2.62 19.73 -6.49
N GLY A 340 -2.85 21.03 -6.32
CA GLY A 340 -3.89 21.80 -7.02
C GLY A 340 -5.34 21.44 -6.64
N TYR A 341 -5.55 20.55 -5.67
CA TYR A 341 -6.88 20.02 -5.36
C TYR A 341 -7.77 21.00 -4.56
N VAL A 342 -7.22 21.71 -3.58
CA VAL A 342 -7.94 22.74 -2.80
C VAL A 342 -7.36 24.13 -3.05
N PRO A 343 -8.18 25.19 -3.12
CA PRO A 343 -7.76 26.54 -3.45
C PRO A 343 -7.11 27.29 -2.27
N ILE A 344 -6.19 26.64 -1.54
CA ILE A 344 -5.60 27.21 -0.33
C ILE A 344 -4.67 28.40 -0.61
N LYS A 345 -3.95 28.38 -1.75
CA LYS A 345 -3.12 29.51 -2.19
C LYS A 345 -3.91 30.60 -2.91
N THR A 346 -4.98 30.23 -3.62
CA THR A 346 -5.71 31.13 -4.53
C THR A 346 -6.90 31.82 -3.88
N SER A 347 -7.47 31.26 -2.80
CA SER A 347 -8.63 31.83 -2.12
C SER A 347 -8.40 32.07 -0.63
N GLN A 348 -8.36 33.35 -0.26
CA GLN A 348 -8.38 33.77 1.14
C GLN A 348 -9.67 33.38 1.87
N SER A 349 -10.79 33.26 1.14
CA SER A 349 -12.07 32.85 1.70
C SER A 349 -12.09 31.38 2.08
N TYR A 350 -11.47 30.51 1.27
CA TYR A 350 -11.25 29.12 1.65
C TYR A 350 -10.32 29.03 2.86
N LEU A 351 -9.15 29.66 2.77
CA LEU A 351 -8.13 29.62 3.81
C LEU A 351 -8.68 30.06 5.17
N LYS A 352 -9.40 31.18 5.25
CA LYS A 352 -9.87 31.71 6.55
C LYS A 352 -11.22 31.16 7.00
N GLY A 353 -12.07 30.74 6.06
CA GLY A 353 -13.46 30.38 6.35
C GLY A 353 -13.74 28.88 6.45
N TYR A 354 -12.92 28.05 5.79
CA TYR A 354 -13.22 26.61 5.63
C TYR A 354 -12.06 25.68 5.93
N SER A 355 -10.81 26.13 5.72
CA SER A 355 -9.64 25.26 5.83
C SER A 355 -9.48 24.63 7.21
N LEU A 356 -8.94 23.41 7.28
CA LEU A 356 -8.50 22.84 8.55
C LEU A 356 -7.40 23.69 9.16
N GLU A 357 -6.52 24.28 8.34
CA GLU A 357 -5.47 25.18 8.81
C GLU A 357 -6.00 26.32 9.69
N SER A 358 -7.15 26.92 9.35
CA SER A 358 -7.80 27.93 10.20
C SER A 358 -8.36 27.37 11.51
N LEU A 359 -8.83 26.11 11.51
CA LEU A 359 -9.25 25.44 12.72
C LEU A 359 -8.07 25.08 13.62
N ARG A 360 -6.91 24.80 13.02
CA ARG A 360 -5.67 24.58 13.77
C ARG A 360 -5.28 25.85 14.53
N ASP A 361 -5.45 27.06 13.98
CA ASP A 361 -5.16 28.30 14.73
C ASP A 361 -5.98 28.47 16.03
N LEU A 362 -7.08 27.73 16.15
CA LEU A 362 -7.95 27.72 17.31
C LEU A 362 -7.62 26.59 18.31
N GLU A 363 -6.59 25.78 18.06
CA GLU A 363 -6.29 24.59 18.87
C GLU A 363 -5.81 24.91 20.29
N MET A 364 -5.15 26.05 20.48
CA MET A 364 -4.67 26.54 21.78
C MET A 364 -5.57 27.61 22.43
N VAL A 365 -6.67 28.00 21.78
CA VAL A 365 -7.61 29.00 22.31
C VAL A 365 -8.39 28.43 23.49
N GLN A 366 -8.33 29.08 24.66
CA GLN A 366 -9.03 28.61 25.86
C GLN A 366 -10.55 28.79 25.75
N LEU A 367 -11.31 27.70 25.93
CA LEU A 367 -12.77 27.72 26.01
C LEU A 367 -13.20 27.99 27.46
N GLN A 368 -13.56 29.23 27.76
CA GLN A 368 -13.82 29.67 29.15
C GLN A 368 -15.28 29.49 29.63
N SER A 369 -16.24 29.34 28.72
CA SER A 369 -17.68 29.22 29.06
C SER A 369 -18.24 27.83 28.76
N GLU A 370 -19.26 27.40 29.51
CA GLU A 370 -19.96 26.13 29.27
C GLU A 370 -20.59 26.09 27.88
N GLN A 371 -21.13 27.22 27.40
CA GLN A 371 -21.66 27.36 26.04
C GLN A 371 -20.57 27.21 24.97
N SER A 372 -19.37 27.73 25.22
CA SER A 372 -18.23 27.57 24.31
C SER A 372 -17.73 26.12 24.27
N LEU A 373 -17.74 25.41 25.41
CA LEU A 373 -17.33 24.01 25.50
C LEU A 373 -18.34 23.08 24.81
N LYS A 374 -19.63 23.23 25.11
CA LYS A 374 -20.74 22.41 24.58
C LYS A 374 -21.23 22.84 23.19
N GLY A 375 -20.71 23.93 22.64
CA GLY A 375 -21.01 24.37 21.27
C GLY A 375 -20.51 23.39 20.21
N HIS A 376 -20.90 23.60 18.95
CA HIS A 376 -20.63 22.68 17.84
C HIS A 376 -19.94 23.35 16.63
N TYR A 377 -19.19 24.44 16.86
CA TYR A 377 -18.53 25.20 15.80
C TYR A 377 -17.56 24.32 14.99
N PHE A 378 -16.64 23.62 15.67
CA PHE A 378 -15.69 22.73 14.98
C PHE A 378 -16.40 21.63 14.18
N HIS A 379 -17.46 21.04 14.75
CA HIS A 379 -18.23 19.99 14.07
C HIS A 379 -18.90 20.51 12.80
N HIS A 380 -19.57 21.67 12.86
CA HIS A 380 -20.22 22.25 11.69
C HIS A 380 -19.20 22.67 10.62
N SER A 381 -18.05 23.21 11.00
CA SER A 381 -16.98 23.58 10.06
C SER A 381 -16.41 22.34 9.36
N ILE A 382 -16.06 21.30 10.11
CA ILE A 382 -15.52 20.05 9.55
C ILE A 382 -16.56 19.35 8.66
N GLN A 383 -17.81 19.24 9.10
CA GLN A 383 -18.86 18.61 8.28
C GLN A 383 -19.14 19.41 7.00
N LYS A 384 -19.08 20.75 7.06
CA LYS A 384 -19.21 21.59 5.87
C LYS A 384 -18.06 21.34 4.89
N LEU A 385 -16.84 21.19 5.39
CA LEU A 385 -15.67 20.87 4.59
C LEU A 385 -15.77 19.46 3.96
N PHE A 386 -16.20 18.45 4.72
CA PHE A 386 -16.46 17.10 4.20
C PHE A 386 -17.51 17.13 3.08
N ASN A 387 -18.61 17.87 3.27
CA ASN A 387 -19.65 18.01 2.27
C ASN A 387 -19.16 18.77 1.02
N LEU A 388 -18.37 19.82 1.19
CA LEU A 388 -17.77 20.57 0.08
C LEU A 388 -16.85 19.69 -0.76
N ILE A 389 -16.08 18.81 -0.13
CA ILE A 389 -15.24 17.85 -0.84
C ILE A 389 -16.06 16.77 -1.51
N HIS A 390 -17.04 16.20 -0.81
CA HIS A 390 -17.85 15.11 -1.36
C HIS A 390 -18.74 15.54 -2.53
N THR A 391 -19.44 16.68 -2.38
CA THR A 391 -20.45 17.14 -3.36
C THR A 391 -19.93 18.23 -4.30
N GLY A 392 -18.75 18.78 -4.03
CA GLY A 392 -18.26 19.99 -4.68
C GLY A 392 -19.06 21.22 -4.28
N LYS A 393 -18.85 22.32 -4.99
CA LYS A 393 -19.74 23.48 -4.92
C LYS A 393 -21.04 23.14 -5.68
N PRO A 394 -22.23 23.19 -5.05
CA PRO A 394 -23.47 23.04 -5.79
C PRO A 394 -23.61 24.20 -6.78
N HIS A 395 -23.66 23.87 -8.08
CA HIS A 395 -24.23 24.78 -9.06
C HIS A 395 -25.73 24.86 -8.75
N ASP A 396 -26.18 25.95 -8.11
CA ASP A 396 -27.60 26.24 -8.08
C ASP A 396 -28.11 26.30 -9.52
N GLN A 397 -29.16 25.54 -9.83
CA GLN A 397 -29.82 25.44 -11.14
C GLN A 397 -30.52 26.74 -11.59
N GLY A 398 -29.97 27.91 -11.22
CA GLY A 398 -30.40 29.24 -11.64
C GLY A 398 -29.35 30.02 -12.43
N ASP A 399 -28.07 29.60 -12.42
CA ASP A 399 -27.04 30.23 -13.26
C ASP A 399 -27.11 29.62 -14.67
N LEU A 400 -28.07 30.12 -15.44
CA LEU A 400 -28.09 30.03 -16.89
C LEU A 400 -26.69 30.28 -17.44
N ALA A 401 -26.22 29.34 -18.27
CA ALA A 401 -25.07 29.49 -19.13
C ALA A 401 -25.05 30.88 -19.80
N LEU A 402 -24.21 31.77 -19.28
CA LEU A 402 -23.76 32.96 -19.98
C LEU A 402 -22.33 32.67 -20.41
N ASP A 403 -22.29 32.14 -21.62
CA ASP A 403 -21.12 31.92 -22.44
C ASP A 403 -20.27 33.20 -22.50
N GLY A 404 -19.01 33.10 -22.05
CA GLY A 404 -17.98 34.11 -22.26
C GLY A 404 -18.16 35.46 -21.53
N SER A 405 -17.12 35.88 -20.80
CA SER A 405 -16.83 37.29 -20.48
C SER A 405 -17.57 37.99 -19.33
N TYR A 406 -17.69 37.37 -18.16
CA TYR A 406 -17.79 38.16 -16.92
C TYR A 406 -16.83 37.67 -15.85
N SER A 407 -15.83 38.50 -15.56
CA SER A 407 -14.92 38.31 -14.44
C SER A 407 -15.69 38.42 -13.12
N ALA A 408 -15.40 37.50 -12.20
CA ALA A 408 -15.85 37.50 -10.80
C ALA A 408 -15.36 38.72 -9.97
N ALA A 409 -14.91 39.79 -10.62
CA ALA A 409 -14.46 41.03 -10.00
C ALA A 409 -15.60 42.04 -9.77
N SER A 410 -16.81 41.80 -10.28
CA SER A 410 -17.89 42.82 -10.31
C SER A 410 -19.00 42.66 -9.25
N THR A 411 -19.01 41.58 -8.45
CA THR A 411 -20.04 41.38 -7.40
C THR A 411 -19.52 41.35 -5.97
N GLY A 412 -18.22 41.49 -5.71
CA GLY A 412 -17.67 41.48 -4.34
C GLY A 412 -17.86 40.16 -3.57
N LEU A 413 -18.42 39.14 -4.20
CA LEU A 413 -18.49 37.78 -3.69
C LEU A 413 -17.17 37.08 -4.03
N THR A 414 -16.28 37.01 -3.04
CA THR A 414 -15.04 36.23 -3.07
C THR A 414 -15.36 34.73 -3.05
N GLY A 415 -15.94 34.21 -4.13
CA GLY A 415 -16.22 32.79 -4.28
C GLY A 415 -14.97 32.02 -4.68
N PHE A 416 -14.74 30.86 -4.08
CA PHE A 416 -13.81 29.85 -4.59
C PHE A 416 -14.57 28.72 -5.28
N ASP A 417 -13.86 27.92 -6.07
CA ASP A 417 -14.39 26.72 -6.67
C ASP A 417 -13.70 25.48 -6.07
N ILE A 418 -14.50 24.46 -5.77
CA ILE A 418 -14.04 23.14 -5.32
C ILE A 418 -14.92 22.14 -6.05
N HIS A 419 -14.27 21.25 -6.77
CA HIS A 419 -14.96 20.17 -7.43
C HIS A 419 -15.24 19.01 -6.49
N ALA A 420 -16.28 18.25 -6.81
CA ALA A 420 -16.63 17.04 -6.08
C ALA A 420 -15.52 16.00 -6.21
N LEU A 421 -15.25 15.32 -5.10
CA LEU A 421 -14.31 14.23 -5.04
C LEU A 421 -15.01 12.91 -5.29
N ASP A 422 -14.59 12.24 -6.34
CA ASP A 422 -15.19 11.01 -6.79
C ASP A 422 -14.68 9.79 -5.98
N SER A 423 -14.86 9.81 -4.66
CA SER A 423 -14.28 8.83 -3.72
C SER A 423 -15.25 8.37 -2.63
N HIS A 424 -15.11 7.10 -2.22
CA HIS A 424 -15.87 6.51 -1.10
C HIS A 424 -15.46 7.06 0.27
N LEU A 425 -14.27 7.66 0.42
CA LEU A 425 -13.76 8.11 1.72
C LEU A 425 -14.69 9.14 2.37
N PHE A 426 -15.23 10.07 1.57
CA PHE A 426 -16.08 11.17 2.03
C PHE A 426 -17.59 10.88 1.91
N ASP A 427 -17.99 9.68 1.47
CA ASP A 427 -19.41 9.29 1.38
C ASP A 427 -20.05 9.22 2.79
N PRO A 428 -21.09 10.02 3.09
CA PRO A 428 -21.80 9.99 4.37
C PRO A 428 -22.42 8.62 4.68
N LYS A 429 -22.79 7.82 3.67
CA LYS A 429 -23.38 6.49 3.87
C LYS A 429 -22.42 5.51 4.54
N ARG A 430 -21.11 5.79 4.47
CA ARG A 430 -20.05 4.98 5.10
C ARG A 430 -19.85 5.33 6.59
N THR A 431 -20.51 6.35 7.13
CA THR A 431 -20.42 6.73 8.57
C THR A 431 -21.81 6.89 9.23
N PRO A 432 -22.68 5.87 9.19
CA PRO A 432 -24.07 6.00 9.61
C PRO A 432 -24.29 6.27 11.12
N TYR A 433 -23.38 5.89 12.01
CA TYR A 433 -23.41 6.29 13.42
C TYR A 433 -22.90 7.71 13.63
N LEU A 434 -21.84 8.14 12.93
CA LEU A 434 -21.29 9.49 13.14
C LEU A 434 -22.14 10.59 12.49
N GLU A 435 -22.82 10.31 11.37
CA GLU A 435 -23.80 11.24 10.77
C GLU A 435 -25.00 11.54 11.69
N LYS A 436 -25.16 10.72 12.73
CA LYS A 436 -26.21 10.83 13.74
C LYS A 436 -25.79 11.65 14.98
N VAL A 437 -24.52 12.08 15.06
CA VAL A 437 -23.87 12.68 16.23
C VAL A 437 -23.41 14.10 15.91
N LYS A 438 -23.42 14.99 16.92
CA LYS A 438 -22.83 16.34 16.81
C LYS A 438 -21.77 16.55 17.88
N PHE A 439 -20.51 16.47 17.50
CA PHE A 439 -19.41 16.59 18.46
C PHE A 439 -19.30 18.00 19.05
N THR A 440 -18.98 18.07 20.33
CA THR A 440 -18.73 19.31 21.06
C THR A 440 -17.39 19.95 20.67
N ASN A 441 -17.29 21.26 20.87
CA ASN A 441 -16.05 22.01 20.67
C ASN A 441 -14.93 21.49 21.57
N GLN A 442 -15.24 21.07 22.80
CA GLN A 442 -14.26 20.50 23.72
C GLN A 442 -13.56 19.28 23.12
N THR A 443 -14.33 18.33 22.59
CA THR A 443 -13.79 17.10 22.02
C THR A 443 -13.05 17.35 20.72
N LEU A 444 -13.65 18.08 19.78
CA LEU A 444 -13.01 18.32 18.48
C LEU A 444 -11.79 19.23 18.59
N GLN A 445 -11.78 20.23 19.48
CA GLN A 445 -10.57 21.02 19.71
C GLN A 445 -9.44 20.14 20.26
N ARG A 446 -9.74 19.20 21.17
CA ARG A 446 -8.75 18.22 21.65
C ARG A 446 -8.24 17.33 20.53
N VAL A 447 -9.12 16.82 19.66
CA VAL A 447 -8.73 16.02 18.48
C VAL A 447 -7.83 16.84 17.55
N ILE A 448 -8.22 18.06 17.18
CA ILE A 448 -7.39 18.93 16.32
C ILE A 448 -6.05 19.25 16.98
N ARG A 449 -6.01 19.46 18.31
CA ARG A 449 -4.77 19.68 19.06
C ARG A 449 -3.85 18.46 19.06
N LEU A 450 -4.40 17.26 19.20
CA LEU A 450 -3.65 16.00 19.12
C LEU A 450 -3.03 15.81 17.73
N MET A 451 -3.79 16.12 16.68
CA MET A 451 -3.30 16.02 15.30
C MET A 451 -2.35 17.16 14.92
N SER A 452 -2.45 18.32 15.58
CA SER A 452 -1.66 19.50 15.21
C SER A 452 -0.29 19.58 15.88
N LEU A 453 -0.10 18.95 17.04
CA LEU A 453 1.08 19.18 17.89
C LEU A 453 1.74 17.87 18.32
N THR A 454 3.07 17.82 18.28
CA THR A 454 3.86 16.68 18.78
C THR A 454 3.65 16.45 20.28
N ARG A 455 3.98 15.23 20.73
CA ARG A 455 3.79 14.81 22.12
C ARG A 455 4.78 15.52 23.04
N GLU A 456 4.37 15.75 24.29
CA GLU A 456 5.28 16.30 25.30
C GLU A 456 6.25 15.20 25.75
N THR A 457 7.54 15.35 25.43
CA THR A 457 8.59 14.45 25.89
C THR A 457 8.96 14.76 27.34
N SER A 458 8.79 13.78 28.22
CA SER A 458 9.15 13.88 29.64
C SER A 458 10.66 13.66 29.85
N GLY A 459 11.48 14.63 29.44
CA GLY A 459 12.94 14.64 29.64
C GLY A 459 13.44 15.89 30.37
N ARG A 460 14.69 15.87 30.86
CA ARG A 460 15.40 17.03 31.45
C ARG A 460 15.71 18.06 30.35
N GLY A 461 14.67 18.78 29.95
CA GLY A 461 14.69 19.77 28.89
C GLY A 461 13.26 19.87 28.36
N ARG A 462 12.50 20.88 28.80
CA ARG A 462 11.19 21.20 28.22
C ARG A 462 11.41 21.60 26.75
N GLN A 463 11.43 20.65 25.83
CA GLN A 463 11.22 20.96 24.42
C GLN A 463 9.78 21.47 24.28
N ARG A 464 9.62 22.65 23.65
CA ARG A 464 8.29 23.15 23.28
C ARG A 464 7.65 22.16 22.30
N ARG A 465 6.35 21.91 22.43
CA ARG A 465 5.58 21.13 21.46
C ARG A 465 5.74 21.76 20.07
N GLY A 466 6.19 20.97 19.11
CA GLY A 466 6.30 21.37 17.72
C GLY A 466 4.96 21.15 17.00
N ARG A 467 4.70 21.93 15.95
CA ARG A 467 3.53 21.73 15.10
C ARG A 467 3.83 20.63 14.08
N VAL A 468 2.91 19.68 13.91
CA VAL A 468 3.05 18.60 12.94
C VAL A 468 2.95 19.17 11.52
N SER A 469 3.91 18.83 10.66
CA SER A 469 3.90 19.20 9.25
C SER A 469 3.49 18.04 8.37
N TYR A 470 2.29 18.14 7.82
CA TYR A 470 1.75 17.13 6.92
C TYR A 470 2.35 17.17 5.51
N ALA A 471 3.05 18.25 5.15
CA ALA A 471 3.79 18.33 3.90
C ALA A 471 4.93 17.30 3.84
N GLN A 472 5.54 16.96 4.98
CA GLN A 472 6.68 16.03 5.04
C GLN A 472 6.32 14.56 5.16
N LEU A 473 5.07 14.25 5.52
CA LEU A 473 4.66 12.87 5.66
C LEU A 473 4.59 12.27 4.26
N GLY A 474 5.59 11.45 3.93
CA GLY A 474 5.53 10.59 2.76
C GLY A 474 4.31 9.69 2.84
N ILE A 475 3.78 9.28 1.69
CA ILE A 475 2.56 8.45 1.63
C ILE A 475 2.77 7.11 2.35
N ASN A 476 3.98 6.55 2.26
CA ASN A 476 4.35 5.36 3.02
C ASN A 476 4.28 5.60 4.54
N GLN A 477 4.71 6.77 5.02
CA GLN A 477 4.65 7.12 6.45
C GLN A 477 3.20 7.32 6.93
N LEU A 478 2.35 7.95 6.10
CA LEU A 478 0.93 8.03 6.39
C LEU A 478 0.28 6.64 6.43
N GLY A 479 0.65 5.76 5.50
CA GLY A 479 0.30 4.35 5.51
C GLY A 479 0.71 3.64 6.81
N ALA A 480 1.94 3.88 7.29
CA ALA A 480 2.47 3.33 8.55
C ALA A 480 1.60 3.66 9.76
N VAL A 481 1.17 4.91 9.82
CA VAL A 481 0.33 5.44 10.90
C VAL A 481 -1.01 4.72 10.93
N TYR A 482 -1.59 4.46 9.75
CA TYR A 482 -2.84 3.73 9.62
C TYR A 482 -2.71 2.23 9.89
N GLU A 483 -1.68 1.62 9.34
CA GLU A 483 -1.40 0.19 9.44
C GLU A 483 -1.20 -0.22 10.90
N ALA A 484 -0.49 0.60 11.67
CA ALA A 484 -0.33 0.37 13.10
C ALA A 484 -1.67 0.27 13.86
N LEU A 485 -2.71 0.97 13.40
CA LEU A 485 -4.02 1.00 14.04
C LEU A 485 -4.97 -0.11 13.58
N LEU A 486 -4.60 -0.87 12.53
CA LEU A 486 -5.42 -1.99 12.03
C LEU A 486 -5.63 -3.10 13.07
N SER A 487 -4.68 -3.23 14.01
CA SER A 487 -4.72 -4.25 15.07
C SER A 487 -5.54 -3.82 16.30
N TYR A 488 -6.05 -2.59 16.33
CA TYR A 488 -6.78 -2.03 17.47
C TYR A 488 -8.27 -2.25 17.29
N ARG A 489 -8.94 -2.63 18.38
CA ARG A 489 -10.38 -2.80 18.40
C ARG A 489 -11.01 -1.94 19.49
N GLY A 490 -12.18 -1.41 19.18
CA GLY A 490 -13.05 -0.77 20.15
C GLY A 490 -13.91 -1.81 20.83
N PHE A 491 -14.07 -1.68 22.13
CA PHE A 491 -15.09 -2.41 22.88
C PHE A 491 -15.60 -1.53 24.02
N PHE A 492 -16.77 -1.89 24.55
CA PHE A 492 -17.38 -1.17 25.64
C PHE A 492 -17.12 -1.84 26.99
N ALA A 493 -16.78 -1.04 27.99
CA ALA A 493 -16.69 -1.48 29.37
C ALA A 493 -18.09 -1.85 29.91
N LYS A 494 -18.38 -3.15 30.07
CA LYS A 494 -19.67 -3.63 30.62
C LYS A 494 -19.84 -3.31 32.11
N GLU A 495 -18.72 -3.13 32.80
CA GLU A 495 -18.57 -2.78 34.21
C GLU A 495 -17.30 -1.93 34.39
N ASP A 496 -16.99 -1.54 35.63
CA ASP A 496 -15.76 -0.82 35.92
C ASP A 496 -14.55 -1.75 35.73
N LEU A 497 -13.69 -1.42 34.76
CA LEU A 497 -12.51 -2.19 34.39
C LEU A 497 -11.22 -1.49 34.86
N TYR A 498 -10.23 -2.29 35.24
CA TYR A 498 -8.88 -1.85 35.62
C TYR A 498 -7.85 -2.48 34.69
N GLU A 499 -6.81 -1.73 34.36
CA GLU A 499 -5.73 -2.23 33.51
C GLU A 499 -4.66 -2.99 34.32
N VAL A 500 -4.25 -4.14 33.81
CA VAL A 500 -3.13 -4.96 34.30
C VAL A 500 -2.11 -5.20 33.19
N LYS A 501 -0.88 -5.53 33.57
CA LYS A 501 0.26 -5.79 32.68
C LYS A 501 1.03 -7.03 33.14
N ARG A 502 1.87 -7.58 32.26
CA ARG A 502 2.76 -8.69 32.64
C ARG A 502 3.84 -8.17 33.60
N PRO A 503 4.37 -9.03 34.49
CA PRO A 503 5.46 -8.64 35.39
C PRO A 503 6.66 -8.13 34.59
N GLN A 504 7.28 -7.04 35.04
CA GLN A 504 8.46 -6.39 34.42
C GLN A 504 8.22 -5.64 33.10
N ASP A 505 7.03 -5.69 32.50
CA ASP A 505 6.73 -4.90 31.30
C ASP A 505 6.59 -3.41 31.63
N ASN A 506 7.08 -2.53 30.74
CA ASN A 506 6.81 -1.10 30.80
C ASN A 506 5.41 -0.80 30.25
N TYR A 507 4.70 0.14 30.90
CA TYR A 507 3.37 0.53 30.44
C TYR A 507 3.47 1.37 29.18
N ASP A 508 2.75 0.96 28.13
CA ASP A 508 2.57 1.73 26.90
C ASP A 508 1.11 1.65 26.43
N GLU A 509 0.57 2.78 26.00
CA GLU A 509 -0.78 2.91 25.47
C GLU A 509 -0.93 2.31 24.05
N LEU A 510 0.17 2.07 23.35
CA LEU A 510 0.18 1.36 22.06
C LEU A 510 0.42 -0.16 22.19
N HIS A 511 0.74 -0.64 23.38
CA HIS A 511 0.94 -2.08 23.63
C HIS A 511 -0.36 -2.77 24.07
N GLU A 512 -0.31 -4.11 24.17
CA GLU A 512 -1.43 -4.95 24.60
C GLU A 512 -2.00 -4.48 25.94
N GLY A 513 -3.30 -4.21 25.99
CA GLY A 513 -4.02 -3.86 27.21
C GLY A 513 -4.80 -5.05 27.76
N TYR A 514 -4.61 -5.39 29.03
CA TYR A 514 -5.38 -6.43 29.71
C TYR A 514 -6.30 -5.79 30.75
N PHE A 515 -7.57 -6.21 30.77
CA PHE A 515 -8.61 -5.60 31.59
C PHE A 515 -9.20 -6.59 32.58
N VAL A 516 -9.39 -6.16 33.82
CA VAL A 516 -9.98 -6.96 34.91
C VAL A 516 -11.02 -6.15 35.68
N THR A 517 -11.95 -6.83 36.33
CA THR A 517 -13.00 -6.19 37.13
C THR A 517 -12.47 -5.71 38.49
N ALA A 518 -13.24 -4.86 39.18
CA ALA A 518 -12.96 -4.43 40.54
C ALA A 518 -12.80 -5.60 41.53
N THR A 519 -13.50 -6.71 41.32
CA THR A 519 -13.40 -7.91 42.16
C THR A 519 -12.15 -8.73 41.89
N GLU A 520 -11.56 -8.59 40.71
CA GLU A 520 -10.41 -9.39 40.27
C GLU A 520 -9.07 -8.68 40.49
N ILE A 521 -9.06 -7.34 40.53
CA ILE A 521 -7.83 -6.54 40.64
C ILE A 521 -7.00 -6.88 41.87
N ASP A 522 -7.64 -7.27 42.98
CA ASP A 522 -6.97 -7.65 44.23
C ASP A 522 -6.21 -8.98 44.12
N SER A 523 -6.49 -9.78 43.08
CA SER A 523 -5.74 -11.03 42.80
C SER A 523 -4.42 -10.82 42.05
N TYR A 524 -4.10 -9.56 41.71
CA TYR A 524 -2.87 -9.16 41.03
C TYR A 524 -1.90 -8.44 41.97
N ALA A 525 -0.60 -8.66 41.79
CA ALA A 525 0.46 -7.99 42.53
C ALA A 525 0.64 -6.54 42.04
N ASP A 526 1.27 -5.69 42.83
CA ASP A 526 1.39 -4.26 42.50
C ASP A 526 2.25 -3.96 41.27
N ASP A 527 3.18 -4.85 40.91
CA ASP A 527 3.97 -4.78 39.67
C ASP A 527 3.19 -5.24 38.43
N GLU A 528 2.05 -5.92 38.62
CA GLU A 528 1.11 -6.34 37.57
C GLU A 528 0.00 -5.30 37.34
N LYS A 529 -0.15 -4.30 38.22
CA LYS A 529 -1.18 -3.25 38.10
C LYS A 529 -0.70 -2.04 37.32
N VAL A 530 -1.58 -1.44 36.52
CA VAL A 530 -1.31 -0.18 35.82
C VAL A 530 -1.80 1.01 36.65
N TYR A 531 -0.96 2.03 36.74
CA TYR A 531 -1.26 3.26 37.48
C TYR A 531 -1.14 4.49 36.59
N GLU A 532 -2.02 5.46 36.82
CA GLU A 532 -1.99 6.79 36.23
C GLU A 532 -1.81 7.85 37.32
N ARG A 533 -1.51 9.09 36.93
CA ARG A 533 -1.48 10.23 37.85
C ARG A 533 -2.77 11.02 37.70
N ASN A 534 -3.46 11.28 38.80
CA ASN A 534 -4.62 12.17 38.79
C ASN A 534 -4.19 13.64 38.64
N ASP A 535 -5.17 14.55 38.56
CA ASP A 535 -4.93 16.01 38.44
C ASP A 535 -4.11 16.61 39.60
N GLU A 536 -4.05 15.91 40.74
CA GLU A 536 -3.26 16.27 41.92
C GLU A 536 -1.86 15.61 41.94
N GLY A 537 -1.51 14.85 40.90
CA GLY A 537 -0.23 14.15 40.75
C GLY A 537 -0.10 12.85 41.55
N LEU A 538 -1.16 12.40 42.22
CA LEU A 538 -1.22 11.16 42.99
C LEU A 538 -1.34 9.94 42.08
N LYS A 539 -0.62 8.88 42.44
CA LYS A 539 -0.63 7.59 41.75
C LYS A 539 -1.94 6.85 42.06
N VAL A 540 -2.81 6.70 41.08
CA VAL A 540 -4.10 6.00 41.18
C VAL A 540 -4.16 4.84 40.18
N LEU A 541 -4.96 3.81 40.45
CA LEU A 541 -5.14 2.70 39.50
C LEU A 541 -5.86 3.21 38.25
N LYS A 542 -5.37 2.82 37.07
CA LYS A 542 -5.99 3.21 35.80
C LYS A 542 -7.34 2.51 35.65
N LYS A 543 -8.42 3.30 35.78
CA LYS A 543 -9.81 2.83 35.81
C LYS A 543 -10.54 3.28 34.54
N HIS A 544 -11.24 2.34 33.90
CA HIS A 544 -12.20 2.61 32.83
C HIS A 544 -13.62 2.39 33.35
N PRO A 545 -14.44 3.44 33.50
CA PRO A 545 -15.78 3.31 34.05
C PRO A 545 -16.72 2.54 33.11
N LYS A 546 -17.74 1.91 33.69
CA LYS A 546 -18.82 1.27 32.94
C LYS A 546 -19.40 2.22 31.87
N GLY A 547 -19.56 1.69 30.66
CA GLY A 547 -20.08 2.41 29.51
C GLY A 547 -19.03 3.14 28.67
N LYS A 548 -17.77 3.20 29.13
CA LYS A 548 -16.68 3.79 28.35
C LYS A 548 -16.36 2.94 27.12
N PHE A 549 -16.21 3.59 25.97
CA PHE A 549 -15.61 3.02 24.77
C PHE A 549 -14.08 3.03 24.93
N ILE A 550 -13.48 1.86 24.88
CA ILE A 550 -12.03 1.65 25.02
C ILE A 550 -11.51 1.23 23.66
N TYR A 551 -10.48 1.91 23.15
CA TYR A 551 -9.83 1.56 21.88
C TYR A 551 -8.40 1.09 22.15
N ARG A 552 -8.21 -0.23 22.22
CA ARG A 552 -6.94 -0.83 22.65
C ARG A 552 -6.60 -2.05 21.79
N LEU A 553 -5.32 -2.40 21.82
CA LEU A 553 -4.82 -3.58 21.15
C LEU A 553 -5.07 -4.80 22.06
N ALA A 554 -5.86 -5.74 21.57
CA ALA A 554 -6.12 -7.00 22.26
C ALA A 554 -4.96 -7.98 22.01
N GLY A 555 -4.61 -8.80 23.01
CA GLY A 555 -3.40 -9.63 23.01
C GLY A 555 -3.25 -10.56 21.81
N ARG A 556 -4.36 -11.11 21.29
CA ARG A 556 -4.35 -12.00 20.12
C ARG A 556 -4.31 -11.30 18.76
N ASP A 557 -4.88 -10.11 18.65
CA ASP A 557 -5.16 -9.48 17.35
C ASP A 557 -3.89 -8.95 16.66
N ARG A 558 -2.87 -8.54 17.43
CA ARG A 558 -1.58 -8.10 16.89
C ARG A 558 -0.74 -9.24 16.33
N GLN A 559 -0.78 -10.42 16.94
CA GLN A 559 -0.12 -11.61 16.40
C GLN A 559 -0.83 -12.09 15.13
N LYS A 560 -2.17 -12.03 15.09
CA LYS A 560 -2.98 -12.42 13.92
C LYS A 560 -2.86 -11.45 12.75
N SER A 561 -2.79 -10.14 13.00
CA SER A 561 -2.70 -9.15 11.93
C SER A 561 -1.36 -9.19 11.22
N ALA A 562 -0.28 -9.53 11.94
CA ALA A 562 1.11 -9.58 11.45
C ALA A 562 1.47 -8.38 10.54
N SER A 563 0.88 -7.23 10.84
CA SER A 563 0.96 -5.99 10.08
C SER A 563 2.20 -5.21 10.53
N TYR A 564 3.32 -5.50 9.88
CA TYR A 564 4.56 -4.75 10.09
C TYR A 564 4.70 -3.73 8.98
N TYR A 565 4.57 -2.45 9.35
CA TYR A 565 4.94 -1.39 8.44
C TYR A 565 6.37 -1.60 7.96
N THR A 566 6.55 -1.57 6.64
CA THR A 566 7.87 -1.75 6.04
C THR A 566 8.52 -0.38 5.83
N PRO A 567 9.67 -0.09 6.46
CA PRO A 567 10.39 1.15 6.27
C PRO A 567 10.66 1.46 4.79
N GLU A 568 10.48 2.73 4.41
CA GLU A 568 10.59 3.19 3.02
C GLU A 568 11.92 2.80 2.35
N VAL A 569 13.04 2.81 3.09
CA VAL A 569 14.35 2.40 2.57
C VAL A 569 14.36 0.94 2.12
N LEU A 570 13.70 0.05 2.85
CA LEU A 570 13.57 -1.36 2.49
C LEU A 570 12.64 -1.55 1.31
N THR A 571 11.50 -0.84 1.31
CA THR A 571 10.53 -0.84 0.20
C THR A 571 11.20 -0.38 -1.11
N LYS A 572 11.88 0.78 -1.09
CA LYS A 572 12.66 1.32 -2.23
C LYS A 572 13.67 0.31 -2.74
N SER A 573 14.45 -0.27 -1.84
CA SER A 573 15.52 -1.21 -2.20
C SER A 573 14.95 -2.48 -2.84
N LEU A 574 13.92 -3.07 -2.24
CA LEU A 574 13.29 -4.28 -2.76
C LEU A 574 12.72 -4.03 -4.17
N VAL A 575 11.89 -3.00 -4.34
CA VAL A 575 11.28 -2.67 -5.65
C VAL A 575 12.36 -2.38 -6.69
N LYS A 576 13.39 -1.59 -6.35
CA LYS A 576 14.49 -1.26 -7.25
C LYS A 576 15.17 -2.51 -7.81
N TYR A 577 15.55 -3.44 -6.94
CA TYR A 577 16.24 -4.65 -7.39
C TYR A 577 15.30 -5.64 -8.09
N THR A 578 14.01 -5.70 -7.73
CA THR A 578 13.01 -6.48 -8.46
C THR A 578 12.81 -5.93 -9.88
N LEU A 579 12.61 -4.62 -10.03
CA LEU A 579 12.41 -3.97 -11.32
C LEU A 579 13.67 -4.01 -12.19
N ARG A 580 14.86 -3.84 -11.60
CA ARG A 580 16.13 -4.01 -12.33
C ARG A 580 16.26 -5.42 -12.92
N GLU A 581 15.85 -6.43 -12.16
CA GLU A 581 15.87 -7.81 -12.63
C GLU A 581 14.83 -8.06 -13.73
N LYS A 582 13.65 -7.44 -13.65
CA LYS A 582 12.58 -7.58 -14.64
C LYS A 582 12.87 -6.83 -15.95
N LEU A 583 13.34 -5.59 -15.84
CA LEU A 583 13.64 -4.70 -16.97
C LEU A 583 15.02 -4.97 -17.58
N GLY A 584 15.89 -5.69 -16.87
CA GLY A 584 17.26 -5.96 -17.27
C GLY A 584 18.25 -4.86 -16.84
N ALA A 585 19.54 -5.21 -16.79
CA ALA A 585 20.62 -4.25 -16.49
C ALA A 585 20.81 -3.22 -17.62
N ASP A 586 20.60 -3.65 -18.87
CA ASP A 586 20.58 -2.79 -20.05
C ASP A 586 19.15 -2.31 -20.30
N LEU A 587 18.74 -1.27 -19.56
CA LEU A 587 17.44 -0.62 -19.75
C LEU A 587 17.15 -0.33 -21.23
N GLU A 588 18.15 -0.14 -22.10
CA GLU A 588 18.01 0.15 -23.53
C GLU A 588 17.17 -0.86 -24.36
N LYS A 589 17.01 -2.12 -23.92
CA LYS A 589 16.26 -3.14 -24.69
C LYS A 589 14.75 -3.13 -24.47
N VAL A 590 14.27 -2.48 -23.41
CA VAL A 590 12.84 -2.39 -23.08
C VAL A 590 12.33 -1.02 -23.50
N SER A 591 11.27 -0.97 -24.32
CA SER A 591 10.69 0.33 -24.70
C SER A 591 9.98 1.00 -23.52
N ALA A 592 9.84 2.32 -23.53
CA ALA A 592 9.06 3.04 -22.53
C ALA A 592 7.61 2.51 -22.46
N ASP A 593 7.00 2.22 -23.61
CA ASP A 593 5.61 1.74 -23.66
C ASP A 593 5.45 0.30 -23.11
N ASP A 594 6.52 -0.48 -23.02
CA ASP A 594 6.48 -1.79 -22.34
C ASP A 594 6.44 -1.65 -20.82
N VAL A 595 6.97 -0.55 -20.26
CA VAL A 595 6.87 -0.24 -18.83
C VAL A 595 5.40 -0.05 -18.44
N LEU A 596 4.62 0.66 -19.27
CA LEU A 596 3.18 0.88 -19.07
C LEU A 596 2.35 -0.40 -19.19
N LYS A 597 2.92 -1.51 -19.67
CA LYS A 597 2.21 -2.79 -19.75
C LYS A 597 2.46 -3.68 -18.55
N LEU A 598 3.45 -3.44 -17.69
CA LEU A 598 3.80 -4.39 -16.63
C LEU A 598 2.69 -4.56 -15.59
N THR A 599 2.39 -5.79 -15.16
CA THR A 599 1.50 -5.99 -14.00
C THR A 599 2.30 -6.27 -12.72
N VAL A 600 2.06 -5.49 -11.68
CA VAL A 600 2.67 -5.61 -10.37
C VAL A 600 1.62 -6.06 -9.37
N CYS A 601 1.87 -7.16 -8.65
CA CYS A 601 0.95 -7.69 -7.65
C CYS A 601 1.57 -7.79 -6.26
N GLU A 602 0.81 -7.42 -5.24
CA GLU A 602 1.17 -7.61 -3.83
C GLU A 602 0.13 -8.51 -3.13
N PRO A 603 0.48 -9.76 -2.72
CA PRO A 603 -0.49 -10.73 -2.22
C PRO A 603 -0.82 -10.57 -0.72
N ALA A 604 -0.18 -9.63 -0.03
CA ALA A 604 -0.47 -9.27 1.36
C ALA A 604 -0.13 -7.78 1.53
N MET A 605 -0.96 -6.92 0.91
CA MET A 605 -0.55 -5.55 0.58
C MET A 605 -0.51 -4.56 1.73
N GLY A 606 -1.22 -4.81 2.83
CA GLY A 606 -1.32 -3.85 3.93
C GLY A 606 -1.76 -2.47 3.42
N SER A 607 -0.95 -1.45 3.71
CA SER A 607 -1.16 -0.06 3.27
C SER A 607 -0.68 0.26 1.83
N ALA A 608 -0.35 -0.77 1.04
CA ALA A 608 0.17 -0.70 -0.33
C ALA A 608 1.51 0.04 -0.45
N ALA A 609 2.40 -0.09 0.54
CA ALA A 609 3.71 0.56 0.52
C ALA A 609 4.57 0.11 -0.70
N PHE A 610 4.58 -1.18 -1.03
CA PHE A 610 5.34 -1.69 -2.18
C PHE A 610 4.69 -1.32 -3.51
N LEU A 611 3.35 -1.36 -3.61
CA LEU A 611 2.65 -0.90 -4.81
C LEU A 611 2.88 0.59 -5.07
N ASN A 612 2.82 1.45 -4.05
CA ASN A 612 3.14 2.87 -4.18
C ASN A 612 4.55 3.11 -4.70
N GLU A 613 5.52 2.38 -4.14
CA GLU A 613 6.91 2.49 -4.56
C GLU A 613 7.11 1.94 -5.98
N ALA A 614 6.40 0.88 -6.36
CA ALA A 614 6.39 0.40 -7.74
C ALA A 614 5.81 1.43 -8.71
N VAL A 615 4.69 2.09 -8.35
CA VAL A 615 4.12 3.19 -9.14
C VAL A 615 5.14 4.31 -9.33
N ASN A 616 5.84 4.72 -8.26
CA ASN A 616 6.87 5.75 -8.32
C ASN A 616 7.99 5.38 -9.28
N GLN A 617 8.62 4.22 -9.08
CA GLN A 617 9.78 3.82 -9.88
C GLN A 617 9.41 3.51 -11.33
N LEU A 618 8.24 2.92 -11.59
CA LEU A 618 7.77 2.67 -12.95
C LEU A 618 7.44 3.98 -13.68
N ALA A 619 6.82 4.95 -13.01
CA ALA A 619 6.51 6.25 -13.61
C ALA A 619 7.79 7.03 -13.96
N GLU A 620 8.75 7.06 -13.04
CA GLU A 620 10.07 7.66 -13.29
C GLU A 620 10.81 6.93 -14.41
N ALA A 621 10.82 5.59 -14.41
CA ALA A 621 11.44 4.81 -15.47
C ALA A 621 10.79 5.08 -16.84
N TYR A 622 9.47 5.19 -16.90
CA TYR A 622 8.75 5.55 -18.12
C TYR A 622 9.19 6.92 -18.65
N LEU A 623 9.14 7.97 -17.83
CA LEU A 623 9.48 9.31 -18.27
C LEU A 623 10.95 9.44 -18.69
N VAL A 624 11.87 8.84 -17.95
CA VAL A 624 13.29 8.83 -18.31
C VAL A 624 13.49 8.17 -19.68
N LYS A 625 12.85 7.02 -19.90
CA LYS A 625 12.97 6.26 -21.15
C LYS A 625 12.32 6.98 -22.31
N LYS A 626 11.08 7.44 -22.16
CA LYS A 626 10.35 8.11 -23.23
C LYS A 626 11.10 9.38 -23.66
N GLN A 627 11.68 10.13 -22.73
CA GLN A 627 12.48 11.33 -23.05
C GLN A 627 13.71 10.97 -23.89
N SER A 628 14.36 9.86 -23.56
CA SER A 628 15.48 9.30 -24.33
C SER A 628 15.04 8.82 -25.72
N GLU A 629 13.90 8.12 -25.82
CA GLU A 629 13.38 7.59 -27.09
C GLU A 629 12.92 8.69 -28.07
N LEU A 630 12.27 9.74 -27.55
CA LEU A 630 11.82 10.89 -28.35
C LEU A 630 12.93 11.92 -28.56
N ASN A 631 14.08 11.76 -27.91
CA ASN A 631 15.16 12.74 -27.87
C ASN A 631 14.65 14.16 -27.50
N GLN A 632 13.69 14.22 -26.57
CA GLN A 632 13.01 15.44 -26.13
C GLN A 632 12.89 15.42 -24.60
N ARG A 633 13.24 16.54 -23.94
CA ARG A 633 13.11 16.70 -22.50
C ARG A 633 11.80 17.39 -22.14
N ILE A 634 11.20 16.99 -21.03
CA ILE A 634 10.07 17.68 -20.42
C ILE A 634 10.59 18.93 -19.73
N GLU A 635 9.92 20.07 -19.95
CA GLU A 635 10.29 21.32 -19.27
C GLU A 635 10.18 21.16 -17.75
N MET A 636 11.08 21.80 -16.99
CA MET A 636 11.15 21.63 -15.53
C MET A 636 9.84 21.95 -14.82
N LYS A 637 9.11 22.95 -15.31
CA LYS A 637 7.80 23.37 -14.77
C LYS A 637 6.69 22.33 -15.00
N ASP A 638 6.82 21.50 -16.04
CA ASP A 638 5.80 20.54 -16.46
C ASP A 638 6.11 19.11 -15.98
N TYR A 639 7.35 18.83 -15.59
CA TYR A 639 7.80 17.49 -15.20
C TYR A 639 6.96 16.85 -14.08
N GLN A 640 6.62 17.62 -13.04
CA GLN A 640 5.80 17.11 -11.93
C GLN A 640 4.39 16.73 -12.40
N HIS A 641 3.79 17.56 -13.25
CA HIS A 641 2.46 17.29 -13.79
C HIS A 641 2.44 16.03 -14.67
N GLU A 642 3.44 15.86 -15.53
CA GLU A 642 3.58 14.65 -16.36
C GLU A 642 3.86 13.41 -15.49
N LEU A 643 4.70 13.54 -14.45
CA LEU A 643 4.97 12.45 -13.52
C LEU A 643 3.69 11.99 -12.80
N GLN A 644 2.89 12.93 -12.27
CA GLN A 644 1.61 12.57 -11.65
C GLN A 644 0.63 11.92 -12.63
N THR A 645 0.58 12.40 -13.88
CA THR A 645 -0.26 11.77 -14.93
C THR A 645 0.13 10.31 -15.19
N VAL A 646 1.43 10.04 -15.31
CA VAL A 646 1.94 8.67 -15.51
C VAL A 646 1.66 7.81 -14.29
N LYS A 647 1.86 8.34 -13.07
CA LYS A 647 1.52 7.62 -11.84
C LYS A 647 0.04 7.23 -11.79
N MET A 648 -0.84 8.13 -12.19
CA MET A 648 -2.28 7.86 -12.27
C MET A 648 -2.61 6.72 -13.23
N HIS A 649 -2.01 6.72 -14.41
CA HIS A 649 -2.17 5.61 -15.35
C HIS A 649 -1.68 4.28 -14.77
N ILE A 650 -0.47 4.27 -14.18
CA ILE A 650 0.13 3.06 -13.63
C ILE A 650 -0.68 2.54 -12.42
N ALA A 651 -1.18 3.45 -11.57
CA ALA A 651 -2.05 3.07 -10.46
C ALA A 651 -3.36 2.43 -10.95
N ASP A 652 -3.97 2.95 -12.02
CA ASP A 652 -5.25 2.45 -12.53
C ASP A 652 -5.11 1.12 -13.32
N HIS A 653 -3.99 0.89 -14.02
CA HIS A 653 -3.85 -0.24 -14.96
C HIS A 653 -2.89 -1.35 -14.53
N ASN A 654 -1.89 -1.03 -13.70
CA ASN A 654 -0.71 -1.90 -13.54
C ASN A 654 -0.61 -2.56 -12.17
N VAL A 655 -1.22 -1.99 -11.13
CA VAL A 655 -1.08 -2.50 -9.75
C VAL A 655 -2.28 -3.33 -9.30
N PHE A 656 -1.98 -4.44 -8.63
CA PHE A 656 -2.95 -5.43 -8.15
C PHE A 656 -2.60 -5.82 -6.72
N GLY A 657 -3.61 -6.11 -5.90
CA GLY A 657 -3.37 -6.35 -4.49
C GLY A 657 -4.45 -7.18 -3.83
N VAL A 658 -4.04 -7.95 -2.82
CA VAL A 658 -4.96 -8.74 -1.99
C VAL A 658 -4.55 -8.57 -0.53
N ASP A 659 -5.54 -8.35 0.34
CA ASP A 659 -5.33 -8.35 1.78
C ASP A 659 -6.49 -9.03 2.52
N LEU A 660 -6.17 -9.73 3.61
CA LEU A 660 -7.17 -10.41 4.44
C LEU A 660 -8.02 -9.40 5.23
N ASN A 661 -7.45 -8.26 5.62
CA ASN A 661 -8.15 -7.23 6.37
C ASN A 661 -8.83 -6.23 5.41
N SER A 662 -10.16 -6.12 5.49
CA SER A 662 -10.91 -5.22 4.62
C SER A 662 -10.54 -3.75 4.80
N ILE A 663 -10.10 -3.35 6.00
CA ILE A 663 -9.66 -1.98 6.28
C ILE A 663 -8.31 -1.70 5.59
N ALA A 664 -7.43 -2.70 5.50
CA ALA A 664 -6.16 -2.56 4.76
C ALA A 664 -6.41 -2.32 3.27
N VAL A 665 -7.42 -2.98 2.68
CA VAL A 665 -7.82 -2.73 1.28
C VAL A 665 -8.27 -1.28 1.09
N GLU A 666 -9.15 -0.76 1.94
CA GLU A 666 -9.58 0.65 1.87
C GLU A 666 -8.38 1.62 2.05
N LEU A 667 -7.41 1.26 2.90
CA LEU A 667 -6.20 2.04 3.10
C LEU A 667 -5.28 2.04 1.88
N ALA A 668 -5.10 0.89 1.26
CA ALA A 668 -4.34 0.75 0.02
C ALA A 668 -4.91 1.66 -1.08
N GLU A 669 -6.23 1.68 -1.25
CA GLU A 669 -6.93 2.54 -2.22
C GLU A 669 -6.63 4.03 -1.97
N VAL A 670 -6.81 4.51 -0.74
CA VAL A 670 -6.55 5.91 -0.37
C VAL A 670 -5.07 6.26 -0.55
N SER A 671 -4.17 5.35 -0.17
CA SER A 671 -2.72 5.52 -0.26
C SER A 671 -2.25 5.65 -1.72
N LEU A 672 -2.68 4.73 -2.60
CA LEU A 672 -2.36 4.77 -4.04
C LEU A 672 -2.92 6.01 -4.73
N TRP A 673 -4.11 6.42 -4.33
CA TRP A 673 -4.73 7.62 -4.85
C TRP A 673 -3.97 8.90 -4.43
N LEU A 674 -3.61 9.04 -3.14
CA LEU A 674 -2.79 10.17 -2.69
C LEU A 674 -1.44 10.25 -3.42
N ASN A 675 -0.90 9.11 -3.86
CA ASN A 675 0.35 9.04 -4.63
C ASN A 675 0.23 9.46 -6.08
N SER A 676 -0.97 9.44 -6.64
CA SER A 676 -1.22 9.61 -8.08
C SER A 676 -2.05 10.84 -8.43
N ILE A 677 -2.48 11.64 -7.45
CA ILE A 677 -3.33 12.81 -7.67
C ILE A 677 -2.59 13.89 -8.47
N ASN A 678 -3.23 14.38 -9.55
CA ASN A 678 -2.65 15.32 -10.50
C ASN A 678 -3.42 16.64 -10.65
N GLY A 679 -4.06 17.12 -9.58
CA GLY A 679 -4.91 18.33 -9.61
C GLY A 679 -6.18 18.23 -10.48
N SER A 680 -6.35 17.14 -11.25
CA SER A 680 -7.62 16.72 -11.82
C SER A 680 -8.54 16.18 -10.73
N ASN A 681 -9.85 16.36 -10.86
CA ASN A 681 -10.86 15.82 -9.93
C ASN A 681 -11.07 14.30 -10.07
N GLN A 682 -10.21 13.65 -10.85
CA GLN A 682 -10.30 12.26 -11.24
C GLN A 682 -9.40 11.44 -10.32
N VAL A 683 -9.87 10.25 -9.96
CA VAL A 683 -9.16 9.35 -9.04
C VAL A 683 -9.09 7.96 -9.68
N PRO A 684 -7.98 7.22 -9.53
CA PRO A 684 -7.94 5.82 -9.95
C PRO A 684 -9.02 5.01 -9.24
N TRP A 685 -9.58 4.03 -9.95
CA TRP A 685 -10.60 3.14 -9.39
C TRP A 685 -10.07 1.70 -9.34
N PHE A 686 -10.20 1.07 -8.18
CA PHE A 686 -9.46 -0.14 -7.84
C PHE A 686 -10.32 -1.41 -7.71
N GLY A 687 -11.60 -1.36 -8.10
CA GLY A 687 -12.55 -2.45 -7.82
C GLY A 687 -12.27 -3.78 -8.52
N TYR A 688 -11.49 -3.79 -9.62
CA TYR A 688 -11.01 -5.03 -10.26
C TYR A 688 -9.53 -5.32 -10.00
N GLN A 689 -8.88 -4.50 -9.16
CA GLN A 689 -7.43 -4.51 -8.93
C GLN A 689 -7.11 -4.96 -7.50
N LEU A 690 -7.84 -4.44 -6.52
CA LEU A 690 -7.63 -4.65 -5.10
C LEU A 690 -8.78 -5.46 -4.50
N PHE A 691 -8.46 -6.55 -3.80
CA PHE A 691 -9.47 -7.45 -3.26
C PHE A 691 -9.26 -7.78 -1.79
N ASN A 692 -10.37 -7.94 -1.05
CA ASN A 692 -10.34 -8.53 0.28
C ASN A 692 -10.37 -10.06 0.19
N GLY A 693 -9.30 -10.72 0.62
CA GLY A 693 -9.13 -12.17 0.42
C GLY A 693 -7.97 -12.78 1.20
N ASN A 694 -8.09 -14.07 1.50
CA ASN A 694 -7.01 -14.90 2.03
C ASN A 694 -6.18 -15.46 0.88
N SER A 695 -5.09 -14.76 0.55
CA SER A 695 -4.19 -15.08 -0.54
C SER A 695 -3.58 -16.49 -0.53
N LEU A 696 -3.58 -17.17 0.62
CA LEU A 696 -2.99 -18.50 0.76
C LEU A 696 -4.03 -19.64 0.72
N ILE A 697 -5.33 -19.34 0.86
CA ILE A 697 -6.39 -20.35 0.98
C ILE A 697 -7.40 -20.17 -0.14
N GLY A 698 -7.40 -21.12 -1.07
CA GLY A 698 -8.34 -21.16 -2.18
C GLY A 698 -8.09 -22.32 -3.13
N ALA A 699 -9.11 -22.68 -3.91
CA ALA A 699 -8.98 -23.60 -5.02
C ALA A 699 -8.25 -22.97 -6.21
N ARG A 700 -7.85 -23.82 -7.17
CA ARG A 700 -6.85 -23.53 -8.21
C ARG A 700 -7.16 -24.32 -9.48
N ARG A 701 -6.64 -23.89 -10.64
CA ARG A 701 -6.85 -24.58 -11.91
C ARG A 701 -5.89 -25.77 -12.08
N GLN A 702 -6.11 -26.78 -11.25
CA GLN A 702 -5.29 -27.98 -11.18
C GLN A 702 -6.15 -29.24 -11.20
N VAL A 703 -5.62 -30.31 -11.77
CA VAL A 703 -6.37 -31.53 -12.08
C VAL A 703 -5.63 -32.80 -11.69
N TYR A 704 -6.38 -33.87 -11.50
CA TYR A 704 -5.87 -35.23 -11.36
C TYR A 704 -6.38 -36.11 -12.49
N ASP A 705 -5.54 -37.04 -12.94
CA ASP A 705 -5.95 -38.03 -13.94
C ASP A 705 -6.76 -39.16 -13.29
N GLU A 706 -7.73 -39.67 -14.04
CA GLU A 706 -8.58 -40.80 -13.66
C GLU A 706 -7.79 -41.99 -13.06
N LYS A 707 -6.57 -42.29 -13.55
CA LYS A 707 -5.75 -43.39 -13.02
C LYS A 707 -5.43 -43.23 -11.53
N GLN A 708 -5.18 -42.01 -11.07
CA GLN A 708 -4.91 -41.69 -9.67
C GLN A 708 -6.18 -41.73 -8.81
N ILE A 709 -7.34 -41.58 -9.45
CA ILE A 709 -8.66 -41.60 -8.81
C ILE A 709 -9.15 -43.05 -8.61
N LYS A 710 -9.08 -43.87 -9.67
CA LYS A 710 -9.53 -45.26 -9.71
C LYS A 710 -8.68 -46.23 -8.89
N THR A 711 -7.41 -45.91 -8.60
CA THR A 711 -6.53 -46.82 -7.86
C THR A 711 -7.12 -47.19 -6.50
N LYS A 712 -7.02 -48.46 -6.13
CA LYS A 712 -7.43 -48.96 -4.81
C LYS A 712 -6.28 -48.92 -3.78
N ILE A 713 -5.05 -48.68 -4.25
CA ILE A 713 -3.85 -48.63 -3.40
C ILE A 713 -3.83 -47.27 -2.71
N LYS A 714 -3.94 -47.26 -1.38
CA LYS A 714 -4.02 -46.02 -0.58
C LYS A 714 -2.82 -45.09 -0.81
N ALA A 715 -1.62 -45.63 -1.01
CA ALA A 715 -0.42 -44.84 -1.28
C ALA A 715 -0.46 -44.12 -2.64
N ASP A 716 -1.16 -44.69 -3.62
CA ASP A 716 -1.22 -44.17 -4.99
C ASP A 716 -2.43 -43.24 -5.23
N LYS A 717 -3.26 -43.02 -4.20
CA LYS A 717 -4.42 -42.13 -4.28
C LYS A 717 -4.00 -40.67 -4.54
N TRP A 718 -4.83 -39.95 -5.30
CA TRP A 718 -4.62 -38.55 -5.71
C TRP A 718 -4.19 -37.62 -4.57
N PHE A 719 -4.79 -37.76 -3.38
CA PHE A 719 -4.53 -36.86 -2.24
C PHE A 719 -3.12 -36.95 -1.64
N ASN A 720 -2.31 -37.93 -2.06
CA ASN A 720 -0.89 -38.02 -1.67
C ASN A 720 0.05 -37.30 -2.65
N PHE A 721 -0.47 -36.79 -3.78
CA PHE A 721 0.32 -36.17 -4.84
C PHE A 721 -0.12 -34.74 -5.09
N ALA A 722 0.80 -33.91 -5.60
CA ALA A 722 0.45 -32.59 -6.09
C ALA A 722 -0.39 -32.71 -7.39
N PRO A 723 -1.48 -31.93 -7.54
CA PRO A 723 -2.27 -31.94 -8.76
C PRO A 723 -1.50 -31.27 -9.91
N LYS A 724 -1.77 -31.71 -11.14
CA LYS A 724 -1.18 -31.14 -12.35
C LYS A 724 -1.79 -29.76 -12.59
N ARG A 725 -0.96 -28.72 -12.72
CA ARG A 725 -1.43 -27.38 -13.09
C ARG A 725 -1.69 -27.30 -14.59
N LEU A 726 -2.83 -26.74 -14.98
CA LEU A 726 -3.15 -26.43 -16.38
C LEU A 726 -2.46 -25.14 -16.84
N ALA A 727 -2.20 -24.99 -18.13
CA ALA A 727 -1.56 -23.79 -18.67
C ALA A 727 -2.45 -22.55 -18.43
N PRO A 728 -1.96 -21.46 -17.81
CA PRO A 728 -2.74 -20.23 -17.64
C PRO A 728 -3.37 -19.70 -18.94
N GLU A 729 -2.65 -19.81 -20.06
CA GLU A 729 -3.06 -19.25 -21.36
C GLU A 729 -4.21 -20.03 -22.03
N SER A 730 -4.57 -21.22 -21.54
CA SER A 730 -5.73 -21.98 -22.03
C SER A 730 -7.04 -21.62 -21.33
N LEU A 731 -7.01 -20.71 -20.34
CA LEU A 731 -8.15 -20.30 -19.51
C LEU A 731 -9.25 -19.58 -20.30
N ALA A 732 -8.91 -18.88 -21.40
CA ALA A 732 -9.88 -18.26 -22.30
C ALA A 732 -10.47 -19.21 -23.36
N ARG A 733 -10.02 -20.47 -23.42
CA ARG A 733 -10.46 -21.43 -24.44
C ARG A 733 -11.69 -22.17 -23.94
N LYS A 734 -12.69 -22.34 -24.81
CA LYS A 734 -13.90 -23.10 -24.49
C LYS A 734 -13.61 -24.56 -24.09
N LYS A 735 -12.60 -25.17 -24.71
CA LYS A 735 -12.00 -26.44 -24.27
C LYS A 735 -10.55 -26.14 -23.86
N SER A 736 -10.24 -26.29 -22.58
CA SER A 736 -8.91 -26.01 -22.05
C SER A 736 -7.89 -27.08 -22.52
N ASP A 737 -6.65 -26.99 -22.03
CA ASP A 737 -5.61 -28.01 -22.24
C ASP A 737 -5.76 -29.23 -21.32
N ARG A 738 -6.88 -29.32 -20.58
CA ARG A 738 -7.27 -30.49 -19.77
C ARG A 738 -7.63 -31.67 -20.67
N ALA A 739 -7.19 -32.87 -20.29
CA ALA A 739 -7.62 -34.11 -20.93
C ALA A 739 -9.02 -34.53 -20.46
N GLU A 740 -9.77 -35.24 -21.30
CA GLU A 740 -11.13 -35.71 -20.94
C GLU A 740 -11.14 -36.64 -19.71
N THR A 741 -10.02 -37.31 -19.42
CA THR A 741 -9.84 -38.17 -18.24
C THR A 741 -9.51 -37.41 -16.96
N GLU A 742 -9.21 -36.11 -17.04
CA GLU A 742 -8.74 -35.31 -15.91
C GLU A 742 -9.90 -34.60 -15.19
N VAL A 743 -9.87 -34.59 -13.85
CA VAL A 743 -10.88 -33.98 -12.98
C VAL A 743 -10.25 -32.87 -12.14
N TYR A 744 -10.97 -31.77 -11.94
CA TYR A 744 -10.50 -30.67 -11.08
C TYR A 744 -10.34 -31.11 -9.62
N HIS A 745 -9.24 -30.68 -8.99
CA HIS A 745 -8.91 -31.09 -7.62
C HIS A 745 -9.98 -30.68 -6.60
N PHE A 746 -10.64 -29.54 -6.81
CA PHE A 746 -11.68 -29.03 -5.91
C PHE A 746 -13.03 -29.75 -6.06
N LEU A 747 -13.13 -30.73 -6.97
CA LEU A 747 -14.26 -31.66 -7.04
C LEU A 747 -14.00 -32.96 -6.25
N LEU A 748 -12.80 -33.14 -5.73
CA LEU A 748 -12.36 -34.37 -5.05
C LEU A 748 -12.16 -34.14 -3.54
N PRO A 749 -12.45 -35.16 -2.72
CA PRO A 749 -12.30 -35.08 -1.27
C PRO A 749 -10.83 -35.23 -0.83
N ASP A 750 -10.52 -34.71 0.36
CA ASP A 750 -9.20 -34.81 1.01
C ASP A 750 -9.33 -35.37 2.45
N PRO A 751 -8.39 -36.22 2.90
CA PRO A 751 -8.40 -36.80 4.25
C PRO A 751 -8.32 -35.82 5.42
N ASP A 752 -7.78 -34.62 5.22
CA ASP A 752 -7.64 -33.58 6.22
C ASP A 752 -8.83 -32.59 6.27
N MET A 753 -9.86 -32.78 5.43
CA MET A 753 -11.12 -32.05 5.54
C MET A 753 -11.84 -32.34 6.88
N ALA A 754 -12.30 -31.29 7.54
CA ALA A 754 -12.90 -31.30 8.87
C ALA A 754 -12.06 -32.06 9.92
N ASN A 755 -10.73 -32.12 9.75
CA ASN A 755 -9.85 -32.98 10.57
C ASN A 755 -9.22 -32.26 11.76
N VAL A 756 -10.05 -31.91 12.74
CA VAL A 756 -9.60 -31.40 14.04
C VAL A 756 -9.11 -32.56 14.92
N THR A 757 -7.97 -32.37 15.59
CA THR A 757 -7.24 -33.41 16.34
C THR A 757 -6.98 -33.08 17.80
N ASP A 758 -7.31 -31.87 18.25
CA ASP A 758 -7.17 -31.46 19.65
C ASP A 758 -7.86 -32.42 20.65
N ARG A 759 -7.13 -32.75 21.72
CA ARG A 759 -7.55 -33.75 22.71
C ARG A 759 -8.66 -33.22 23.61
N ASP A 760 -8.58 -31.95 23.98
CA ASP A 760 -9.53 -31.33 24.88
C ASP A 760 -10.86 -31.05 24.17
N ALA A 761 -10.84 -30.62 22.90
CA ALA A 761 -12.01 -30.51 22.04
C ALA A 761 -12.74 -31.86 21.89
N LYS A 762 -11.99 -32.94 21.66
CA LYS A 762 -12.54 -34.29 21.55
C LYS A 762 -13.17 -34.76 22.85
N ALA A 763 -12.57 -34.45 24.01
CA ALA A 763 -13.14 -34.76 25.31
C ALA A 763 -14.45 -34.00 25.58
N LEU A 764 -14.56 -32.76 25.08
CA LEU A 764 -15.76 -31.94 25.23
C LEU A 764 -16.92 -32.36 24.32
N LYS A 765 -16.65 -32.93 23.13
CA LYS A 765 -17.68 -33.33 22.14
C LYS A 765 -17.38 -34.67 21.43
N PRO A 766 -17.34 -35.81 22.14
CA PRO A 766 -16.93 -37.08 21.55
C PRO A 766 -17.85 -37.57 20.41
N GLU A 767 -19.16 -37.38 20.53
CA GLU A 767 -20.15 -37.84 19.53
C GLU A 767 -19.98 -37.15 18.17
N LYS A 768 -19.69 -35.84 18.17
CA LYS A 768 -19.46 -35.06 16.93
C LYS A 768 -18.17 -35.48 16.24
N PHE A 769 -17.10 -35.75 17.00
CA PHE A 769 -15.85 -36.27 16.45
C PHE A 769 -16.02 -37.64 15.79
N GLU A 770 -16.80 -38.55 16.38
CA GLU A 770 -17.11 -39.83 15.74
C GLU A 770 -17.99 -39.67 14.50
N THR A 771 -18.93 -38.73 14.50
CA THR A 771 -19.74 -38.38 13.31
C THR A 771 -18.86 -37.92 12.15
N ILE A 772 -17.95 -36.97 12.38
CA ILE A 772 -17.03 -36.44 11.37
C ILE A 772 -16.09 -37.55 10.86
N LYS A 773 -15.59 -38.40 11.76
CA LYS A 773 -14.71 -39.53 11.40
C LYS A 773 -15.43 -40.55 10.51
N ASN A 774 -16.69 -40.87 10.82
CA ASN A 774 -17.51 -41.75 9.99
C ASN A 774 -17.83 -41.12 8.63
N TRP A 775 -18.16 -39.83 8.61
CA TRP A 775 -18.34 -39.06 7.39
C TRP A 775 -17.10 -39.13 6.49
N ARG A 776 -15.91 -38.80 7.01
CA ARG A 776 -14.65 -38.89 6.25
C ARG A 776 -14.43 -40.27 5.65
N LYS A 777 -14.69 -41.34 6.41
CA LYS A 777 -14.53 -42.71 5.94
C LYS A 777 -15.44 -43.02 4.74
N GLY A 778 -16.69 -42.57 4.79
CA GLY A 778 -17.63 -42.71 3.67
C GLY A 778 -17.25 -41.85 2.48
N PHE A 779 -16.96 -40.57 2.73
CA PHE A 779 -16.63 -39.57 1.71
C PHE A 779 -15.36 -39.94 0.92
N LEU A 780 -14.34 -40.49 1.59
CA LEU A 780 -13.07 -40.94 0.99
C LEU A 780 -13.10 -42.38 0.44
N SER A 781 -14.24 -43.07 0.47
CA SER A 781 -14.33 -44.41 -0.12
C SER A 781 -14.10 -44.35 -1.65
N ASN A 782 -13.81 -45.48 -2.30
CA ASN A 782 -13.56 -45.47 -3.74
C ASN A 782 -14.75 -44.91 -4.51
N LEU A 783 -14.47 -44.09 -5.52
CA LEU A 783 -15.48 -43.57 -6.44
C LEU A 783 -15.89 -44.66 -7.42
N GLU A 784 -17.18 -44.73 -7.71
CA GLU A 784 -17.76 -45.59 -8.73
C GLU A 784 -17.49 -45.02 -10.14
N ALA A 785 -17.61 -45.85 -11.17
CA ALA A 785 -17.28 -45.43 -12.54
C ALA A 785 -18.16 -44.25 -13.02
N TRP A 786 -19.46 -44.30 -12.72
CA TRP A 786 -20.41 -43.24 -13.06
C TRP A 786 -20.15 -41.95 -12.26
N GLU A 787 -19.64 -42.05 -11.03
CA GLU A 787 -19.26 -40.87 -10.24
C GLU A 787 -18.09 -40.14 -10.91
N ILE A 788 -17.10 -40.89 -11.39
CA ILE A 788 -15.95 -40.32 -12.08
C ILE A 788 -16.37 -39.66 -13.41
N GLU A 789 -17.24 -40.31 -14.17
CA GLU A 789 -17.79 -39.74 -15.41
C GLU A 789 -18.57 -38.44 -15.14
N THR A 790 -19.36 -38.40 -14.07
CA THR A 790 -20.07 -37.18 -13.66
C THR A 790 -19.10 -36.06 -13.27
N LEU A 791 -18.03 -36.38 -12.54
CA LEU A 791 -17.00 -35.38 -12.18
C LEU A 791 -16.23 -34.87 -13.41
N GLN A 792 -16.05 -35.70 -14.44
CA GLN A 792 -15.48 -35.28 -15.74
C GLN A 792 -16.43 -34.33 -16.49
N GLN A 793 -17.74 -34.61 -16.49
CA GLN A 793 -18.75 -33.71 -17.05
C GLN A 793 -18.79 -32.36 -16.32
N PHE A 794 -18.75 -32.36 -14.99
CA PHE A 794 -18.62 -31.12 -14.21
C PHE A 794 -17.36 -30.35 -14.59
N SER A 795 -16.24 -31.05 -14.81
CA SER A 795 -15.01 -30.44 -15.28
C SER A 795 -15.14 -29.81 -16.67
N ASP A 796 -15.91 -30.39 -17.61
CA ASP A 796 -16.20 -29.79 -18.91
C ASP A 796 -17.00 -28.48 -18.77
N VAL A 797 -18.04 -28.49 -17.93
CA VAL A 797 -18.87 -27.31 -17.66
C VAL A 797 -18.04 -26.19 -17.01
N ILE A 798 -17.14 -26.56 -16.10
CA ILE A 798 -16.22 -25.62 -15.45
C ILE A 798 -15.31 -24.92 -16.47
N ASP A 799 -14.76 -25.66 -17.45
CA ASP A 799 -13.96 -25.07 -18.54
C ASP A 799 -14.75 -24.02 -19.33
N GLU A 800 -16.02 -24.32 -19.65
CA GLU A 800 -16.90 -23.39 -20.37
C GLU A 800 -17.23 -22.14 -19.55
N LEU A 801 -17.56 -22.30 -18.27
CA LEU A 801 -17.86 -21.18 -17.36
C LEU A 801 -16.66 -20.26 -17.19
N TRP A 802 -15.43 -20.80 -17.12
CA TRP A 802 -14.21 -20.01 -17.02
C TRP A 802 -13.99 -19.17 -18.28
N ALA A 803 -14.18 -19.76 -19.46
CA ALA A 803 -14.04 -19.04 -20.72
C ALA A 803 -15.05 -17.88 -20.83
N GLN A 804 -16.30 -18.08 -20.39
CA GLN A 804 -17.32 -17.03 -20.34
C GLN A 804 -16.94 -15.92 -19.33
N HIS A 805 -16.46 -16.31 -18.15
CA HIS A 805 -16.02 -15.38 -17.11
C HIS A 805 -14.88 -14.48 -17.59
N VAL A 806 -13.87 -15.03 -18.27
CA VAL A 806 -12.76 -14.24 -18.84
C VAL A 806 -13.26 -13.16 -19.80
N GLN A 807 -14.18 -13.50 -20.71
CA GLN A 807 -14.67 -12.52 -21.68
C GLN A 807 -15.48 -11.41 -21.01
N THR A 808 -16.25 -11.77 -19.98
CA THR A 808 -17.00 -10.80 -19.18
C THR A 808 -16.04 -9.87 -18.43
N LEU A 809 -14.98 -10.41 -17.81
CA LEU A 809 -14.00 -9.62 -17.04
C LEU A 809 -13.19 -8.66 -17.91
N ARG A 810 -12.79 -9.10 -19.11
CA ARG A 810 -12.16 -8.21 -20.11
C ARG A 810 -13.09 -7.07 -20.52
N ALA A 811 -14.38 -7.37 -20.73
CA ALA A 811 -15.36 -6.36 -21.12
C ALA A 811 -15.66 -5.37 -19.99
N ASP A 812 -15.69 -5.83 -18.74
CA ASP A 812 -15.85 -4.98 -17.56
C ASP A 812 -14.64 -4.04 -17.40
N ARG A 813 -13.42 -4.61 -17.40
CA ARG A 813 -12.18 -3.81 -17.27
C ARG A 813 -12.03 -2.76 -18.37
N ALA A 814 -12.30 -3.11 -19.62
CA ALA A 814 -12.25 -2.16 -20.73
C ALA A 814 -13.25 -0.99 -20.59
N ARG A 815 -14.29 -1.13 -19.78
CA ARG A 815 -15.27 -0.07 -19.49
C ARG A 815 -14.93 0.75 -18.23
N THR A 816 -14.10 0.22 -17.33
CA THR A 816 -13.73 0.87 -16.06
C THR A 816 -12.32 1.44 -16.02
N GLU A 817 -11.40 0.92 -16.84
CA GLU A 817 -10.02 1.42 -16.99
C GLU A 817 -10.02 2.71 -17.83
N ASP A 818 -9.51 3.81 -17.25
CA ASP A 818 -9.58 5.13 -17.88
C ASP A 818 -8.42 5.37 -18.86
N LYS A 819 -8.66 6.15 -19.92
CA LYS A 819 -7.60 6.54 -20.85
C LYS A 819 -7.00 7.86 -20.43
N PHE A 820 -5.71 7.85 -20.08
CA PHE A 820 -4.95 9.04 -19.69
C PHE A 820 -4.18 9.64 -20.88
N LYS A 821 -4.04 10.97 -20.91
CA LYS A 821 -3.17 11.67 -21.87
C LYS A 821 -1.73 11.64 -21.33
N ILE A 822 -1.00 10.58 -21.64
CA ILE A 822 0.37 10.39 -21.17
C ILE A 822 1.36 11.07 -22.13
N TRP A 823 2.41 11.69 -21.58
CA TRP A 823 3.50 12.26 -22.37
C TRP A 823 4.05 11.26 -23.41
N GLY A 824 4.08 11.65 -24.68
CA GLY A 824 4.50 10.81 -25.79
C GLY A 824 3.42 9.91 -26.42
N HIS A 825 2.14 10.06 -26.05
CA HIS A 825 0.98 9.40 -26.66
C HIS A 825 -0.02 10.40 -27.25
N GLU A 826 -0.68 10.06 -28.37
CA GLU A 826 -1.69 10.91 -29.05
C GLU A 826 -3.13 10.73 -28.53
N SER A 827 -3.33 9.96 -27.45
CA SER A 827 -4.66 9.62 -26.95
C SER A 827 -5.44 10.84 -26.45
N LYS A 828 -6.73 10.93 -26.82
CA LYS A 828 -7.67 11.82 -26.14
C LYS A 828 -8.05 11.19 -24.82
N GLY A 829 -7.74 11.87 -23.71
CA GLY A 829 -8.13 11.39 -22.39
C GLY A 829 -9.63 11.15 -22.31
N GLN A 830 -10.04 10.00 -21.77
CA GLN A 830 -11.43 9.67 -21.50
C GLN A 830 -11.50 9.04 -20.12
N THR A 831 -12.35 9.60 -19.28
CA THR A 831 -12.52 9.15 -17.90
C THR A 831 -13.98 8.88 -17.59
N THR A 832 -14.22 7.92 -16.72
CA THR A 832 -15.54 7.55 -16.21
C THR A 832 -15.61 7.84 -14.71
N THR A 833 -16.78 8.24 -14.22
CA THR A 833 -16.97 8.55 -12.79
C THR A 833 -16.95 7.27 -11.96
N THR A 834 -16.45 7.31 -10.72
CA THR A 834 -16.46 6.21 -9.75
C THR A 834 -17.86 5.64 -9.57
N ALA A 835 -18.90 6.47 -9.50
CA ALA A 835 -20.29 5.99 -9.42
C ALA A 835 -20.71 5.11 -10.61
N ALA A 836 -20.29 5.48 -11.84
CA ALA A 836 -20.57 4.68 -13.04
C ALA A 836 -19.73 3.40 -13.08
N LYS A 837 -18.47 3.45 -12.63
CA LYS A 837 -17.62 2.24 -12.49
C LYS A 837 -18.18 1.29 -11.43
N ASP A 838 -18.66 1.81 -10.31
CA ASP A 838 -19.32 1.03 -9.25
C ASP A 838 -20.62 0.41 -9.75
N GLU A 839 -21.40 1.11 -10.58
CA GLU A 839 -22.60 0.55 -11.21
C GLU A 839 -22.24 -0.58 -12.18
N ILE A 840 -21.20 -0.41 -13.02
CA ILE A 840 -20.69 -1.47 -13.89
C ILE A 840 -20.23 -2.67 -13.06
N HIS A 841 -19.50 -2.43 -11.96
CA HIS A 841 -19.01 -3.48 -11.07
C HIS A 841 -20.14 -4.21 -10.35
N ALA A 842 -21.15 -3.47 -9.87
CA ALA A 842 -22.31 -4.01 -9.18
C ALA A 842 -23.24 -4.80 -10.12
N THR A 843 -23.42 -4.37 -11.37
CA THR A 843 -24.31 -5.01 -12.36
C THR A 843 -23.60 -5.99 -13.29
N GLY A 844 -22.26 -5.99 -13.31
CA GLY A 844 -21.42 -6.85 -14.11
C GLY A 844 -21.21 -8.22 -13.47
N ILE A 845 -19.96 -8.64 -13.31
CA ILE A 845 -19.59 -9.98 -12.82
C ILE A 845 -20.17 -10.31 -11.44
N PHE A 846 -20.17 -9.33 -10.53
CA PHE A 846 -20.56 -9.51 -9.13
C PHE A 846 -22.07 -9.39 -8.90
N ASN A 847 -22.81 -8.87 -9.88
CA ASN A 847 -24.27 -8.87 -9.95
C ASN A 847 -24.97 -8.66 -8.59
N HIS A 848 -24.55 -7.67 -7.81
CA HIS A 848 -25.05 -7.43 -6.47
C HIS A 848 -26.54 -7.07 -6.45
N ASP A 849 -27.01 -6.40 -7.51
CA ASP A 849 -28.38 -5.89 -7.61
C ASP A 849 -29.36 -6.88 -8.26
N ALA A 850 -28.87 -7.83 -9.06
CA ALA A 850 -29.68 -8.94 -9.57
C ALA A 850 -29.15 -10.27 -9.01
N PRO A 851 -29.87 -10.98 -8.14
CA PRO A 851 -29.40 -12.18 -7.43
C PRO A 851 -29.12 -13.44 -8.28
N ILE A 852 -28.97 -13.30 -9.59
CA ILE A 852 -28.74 -14.38 -10.53
C ILE A 852 -27.25 -14.77 -10.51
N ALA A 853 -26.98 -16.07 -10.44
CA ALA A 853 -25.63 -16.61 -10.43
C ALA A 853 -24.95 -16.46 -11.80
N THR A 854 -24.05 -15.48 -11.91
CA THR A 854 -23.12 -15.36 -13.05
C THR A 854 -22.14 -16.55 -13.09
N PRO A 855 -21.41 -16.78 -14.21
CA PRO A 855 -20.36 -17.79 -14.27
C PRO A 855 -19.35 -17.70 -13.12
N TYR A 856 -18.99 -16.47 -12.73
CA TYR A 856 -18.17 -16.20 -11.56
C TYR A 856 -18.76 -16.78 -10.28
N HIS A 857 -20.04 -16.49 -9.97
CA HIS A 857 -20.68 -16.98 -8.75
C HIS A 857 -20.77 -18.51 -8.70
N ARG A 858 -21.05 -19.15 -9.83
CA ARG A 858 -21.15 -20.62 -9.92
C ARG A 858 -19.80 -21.26 -9.64
N LEU A 859 -18.74 -20.79 -10.30
CA LEU A 859 -17.37 -21.24 -10.06
C LEU A 859 -16.94 -20.96 -8.62
N LYS A 860 -17.16 -19.73 -8.14
CA LYS A 860 -16.79 -19.32 -6.79
C LYS A 860 -17.48 -20.19 -5.74
N LEU A 861 -18.79 -20.46 -5.88
CA LEU A 861 -19.52 -21.27 -4.91
C LEU A 861 -19.00 -22.72 -4.84
N VAL A 862 -18.68 -23.35 -5.97
CA VAL A 862 -18.09 -24.70 -5.98
C VAL A 862 -16.71 -24.71 -5.32
N MET A 863 -15.88 -23.71 -5.63
CA MET A 863 -14.54 -23.57 -5.06
C MET A 863 -14.58 -23.24 -3.55
N ASP A 864 -15.47 -22.33 -3.14
CA ASP A 864 -15.76 -21.99 -1.75
C ASP A 864 -16.25 -23.21 -1.00
N TYR A 865 -17.13 -24.03 -1.60
CA TYR A 865 -17.66 -25.22 -0.96
C TYR A 865 -16.55 -26.22 -0.65
N TRP A 866 -15.65 -26.47 -1.60
CA TRP A 866 -14.47 -27.30 -1.35
C TRP A 866 -13.59 -26.74 -0.24
N CYS A 867 -13.31 -25.43 -0.22
CA CYS A 867 -12.55 -24.78 0.84
C CYS A 867 -13.26 -24.88 2.20
N ALA A 868 -14.59 -24.71 2.26
CA ALA A 868 -15.37 -24.74 3.50
C ALA A 868 -15.26 -26.08 4.23
N LEU A 869 -15.12 -27.19 3.49
CA LEU A 869 -14.94 -28.53 4.07
C LEU A 869 -13.67 -28.65 4.93
N TRP A 870 -12.63 -27.82 4.70
CA TRP A 870 -11.43 -27.78 5.54
C TRP A 870 -11.66 -27.10 6.89
N PHE A 871 -12.61 -26.16 6.93
CA PHE A 871 -12.90 -25.30 8.09
C PHE A 871 -14.27 -25.61 8.71
N TRP A 872 -14.74 -26.85 8.53
CA TRP A 872 -16.12 -27.19 8.89
C TRP A 872 -16.33 -27.15 10.41
N PRO A 873 -17.35 -26.43 10.92
CA PRO A 873 -17.59 -26.35 12.36
C PRO A 873 -17.98 -27.70 12.97
N ILE A 874 -17.34 -28.07 14.09
CA ILE A 874 -17.59 -29.32 14.80
C ILE A 874 -19.04 -29.39 15.28
N GLU A 875 -19.63 -28.26 15.67
CA GLU A 875 -21.02 -28.20 16.10
C GLU A 875 -22.00 -28.54 14.98
N LYS A 876 -21.64 -28.22 13.73
CA LYS A 876 -22.45 -28.43 12.53
C LYS A 876 -22.06 -29.71 11.78
N ALA A 877 -21.49 -30.72 12.46
CA ALA A 877 -21.09 -31.98 11.84
C ALA A 877 -22.23 -32.73 11.13
N ASP A 878 -23.47 -32.58 11.60
CA ASP A 878 -24.64 -33.23 10.99
C ASP A 878 -24.97 -32.63 9.61
N LEU A 879 -24.52 -31.41 9.37
CA LEU A 879 -24.60 -30.75 8.07
C LEU A 879 -23.43 -31.10 7.17
N LEU A 880 -22.63 -32.15 7.39
CA LEU A 880 -21.64 -32.60 6.39
C LEU A 880 -22.30 -33.41 5.27
N PRO A 881 -21.84 -33.32 4.00
CA PRO A 881 -22.58 -33.88 2.88
C PRO A 881 -22.20 -35.33 2.71
N ASP A 882 -23.16 -36.24 2.57
CA ASP A 882 -22.82 -37.51 1.94
C ASP A 882 -22.47 -37.26 0.45
N ARG A 883 -21.93 -38.28 -0.20
CA ARG A 883 -21.41 -38.14 -1.56
C ARG A 883 -22.50 -37.82 -2.58
N ALA A 884 -23.67 -38.45 -2.44
CA ALA A 884 -24.81 -38.21 -3.33
C ALA A 884 -25.31 -36.77 -3.19
N THR A 885 -25.44 -36.26 -1.97
CA THR A 885 -25.82 -34.86 -1.69
C THR A 885 -24.78 -33.89 -2.25
N TRP A 886 -23.50 -34.17 -2.05
CA TRP A 886 -22.40 -33.36 -2.60
C TRP A 886 -22.49 -33.25 -4.13
N MET A 887 -22.64 -34.37 -4.83
CA MET A 887 -22.74 -34.38 -6.30
C MET A 887 -24.01 -33.70 -6.80
N MET A 888 -25.15 -33.89 -6.12
CA MET A 888 -26.41 -33.21 -6.45
C MET A 888 -26.27 -31.69 -6.34
N GLU A 889 -25.66 -31.19 -5.25
CA GLU A 889 -25.46 -29.75 -5.06
C GLU A 889 -24.44 -29.16 -6.04
N LEU A 890 -23.38 -29.90 -6.37
CA LEU A 890 -22.47 -29.51 -7.45
C LEU A 890 -23.19 -29.41 -8.80
N LYS A 891 -24.01 -30.41 -9.15
CA LYS A 891 -24.82 -30.40 -10.38
C LYS A 891 -25.76 -29.18 -10.41
N LEU A 892 -26.47 -28.94 -9.31
CA LEU A 892 -27.38 -27.80 -9.18
C LEU A 892 -26.67 -26.47 -9.46
N VAL A 893 -25.47 -26.27 -8.90
CA VAL A 893 -24.70 -25.04 -9.09
C VAL A 893 -24.07 -24.96 -10.49
N LEU A 894 -23.57 -26.07 -11.03
CA LEU A 894 -22.82 -26.11 -12.29
C LEU A 894 -23.69 -26.23 -13.54
N GLU A 895 -24.84 -26.87 -13.50
CA GLU A 895 -25.65 -27.13 -14.72
C GLU A 895 -26.97 -26.35 -14.75
N SER A 896 -27.43 -25.80 -13.61
CA SER A 896 -28.73 -25.10 -13.49
C SER A 896 -29.97 -25.95 -13.86
N GLU A 897 -29.82 -27.25 -14.12
CA GLU A 897 -30.89 -28.24 -14.31
C GLU A 897 -30.55 -29.53 -13.54
N VAL A 898 -31.53 -30.22 -12.95
CA VAL A 898 -31.31 -31.53 -12.29
C VAL A 898 -32.44 -32.50 -12.67
N TYR A 899 -32.08 -33.66 -13.22
CA TYR A 899 -32.91 -34.87 -13.27
C TYR A 899 -32.12 -36.10 -12.78
N ASP A 900 -32.90 -37.13 -12.44
CA ASP A 900 -32.74 -38.18 -11.40
C ASP A 900 -31.46 -39.03 -11.41
N PHE A 901 -31.00 -39.43 -10.22
CA PHE A 901 -29.95 -40.45 -10.05
C PHE A 901 -30.59 -41.84 -10.13
N HIS A 902 -30.67 -42.44 -11.31
CA HIS A 902 -30.94 -43.87 -11.39
C HIS A 902 -29.64 -44.66 -11.21
N GLN A 903 -29.53 -45.39 -10.09
CA GLN A 903 -28.66 -46.57 -10.05
C GLN A 903 -29.10 -47.49 -11.19
N PRO A 904 -28.21 -47.94 -12.09
CA PRO A 904 -28.61 -48.90 -13.11
C PRO A 904 -29.02 -50.19 -12.41
N GLU A 905 -30.31 -50.51 -12.46
CA GLU A 905 -30.82 -51.81 -12.04
C GLU A 905 -30.05 -52.91 -12.79
N GLN A 906 -29.62 -53.93 -12.05
CA GLN A 906 -29.09 -55.16 -12.63
C GLN A 906 -30.21 -55.87 -13.41
N GLY A 907 -30.41 -55.48 -14.67
CA GLY A 907 -31.32 -56.10 -15.62
C GLY A 907 -30.62 -57.19 -16.42
N GLY A 908 -31.22 -58.38 -16.45
CA GLY A 908 -30.67 -59.61 -16.99
C GLY A 908 -30.41 -59.63 -18.50
N PHE A 909 -29.61 -60.62 -18.89
CA PHE A 909 -29.31 -61.02 -20.25
C PHE A 909 -30.56 -61.17 -21.10
N ASP A 910 -30.61 -60.46 -22.23
CA ASP A 910 -31.44 -60.85 -23.37
C ASP A 910 -30.58 -60.94 -24.64
N PHE A 911 -30.69 -62.08 -25.31
CA PHE A 911 -29.96 -62.50 -26.50
C PHE A 911 -30.86 -62.16 -27.70
N ASP A 912 -30.62 -61.03 -28.36
CA ASP A 912 -30.82 -60.81 -29.82
C ASP A 912 -30.92 -59.32 -30.15
N ALA A 913 -29.83 -58.72 -30.66
CA ALA A 913 -29.88 -57.66 -31.68
C ALA A 913 -28.50 -57.36 -32.26
N LEU A 914 -28.46 -57.21 -33.57
CA LEU A 914 -27.28 -57.13 -34.44
C LEU A 914 -26.46 -55.85 -34.28
N VAL A 915 -25.14 -56.01 -34.45
CA VAL A 915 -24.14 -54.96 -34.66
C VAL A 915 -24.38 -54.23 -35.98
N VAL A 916 -24.64 -52.91 -35.95
CA VAL A 916 -24.36 -51.99 -37.07
C VAL A 916 -23.87 -50.62 -36.56
N ASP A 917 -22.69 -50.26 -37.09
CA ASP A 917 -21.92 -49.03 -37.22
C ASP A 917 -22.10 -47.74 -36.39
N LYS A 918 -20.92 -47.15 -36.13
CA LYS A 918 -20.62 -45.93 -35.37
C LYS A 918 -20.90 -44.65 -36.15
N GLN A 919 -21.77 -43.80 -35.62
CA GLN A 919 -21.74 -42.33 -35.74
C GLN A 919 -22.21 -41.74 -34.39
N PRO A 920 -21.49 -40.79 -33.76
CA PRO A 920 -22.01 -40.11 -32.57
C PRO A 920 -23.01 -39.04 -33.02
N ALA A 921 -24.27 -39.44 -33.16
CA ALA A 921 -25.37 -38.50 -33.26
C ALA A 921 -25.64 -37.90 -31.87
N LEU A 922 -25.28 -36.63 -31.71
CA LEU A 922 -25.98 -35.72 -30.81
C LEU A 922 -27.47 -35.77 -31.17
N ILE A 923 -28.30 -36.45 -30.37
CA ILE A 923 -29.74 -36.21 -30.12
C ILE A 923 -30.20 -37.25 -29.09
N GLY A 924 -30.74 -36.76 -27.97
CA GLY A 924 -31.34 -37.59 -26.92
C GLY A 924 -31.96 -36.74 -25.80
N PHE A 925 -32.63 -35.63 -26.16
CA PHE A 925 -33.52 -34.91 -25.25
C PHE A 925 -34.96 -35.13 -25.74
N GLU A 926 -35.62 -36.18 -25.26
CA GLU A 926 -37.06 -36.30 -25.43
C GLU A 926 -37.76 -35.44 -24.36
N LYS A 927 -38.45 -34.38 -24.81
CA LYS A 927 -39.54 -33.79 -24.03
C LYS A 927 -40.58 -34.88 -23.75
N PRO A 928 -41.24 -34.90 -22.58
CA PRO A 928 -42.39 -35.76 -22.39
C PRO A 928 -43.39 -35.49 -23.51
N GLN A 929 -43.79 -36.53 -24.25
CA GLN A 929 -44.86 -36.43 -25.21
C GLN A 929 -46.11 -35.93 -24.49
N HIS A 930 -46.63 -34.82 -24.99
CA HIS A 930 -47.91 -34.27 -24.56
C HIS A 930 -48.99 -35.19 -25.09
N ASP A 931 -49.55 -36.06 -24.24
CA ASP A 931 -50.69 -36.87 -24.60
C ASP A 931 -51.91 -35.94 -24.70
N LEU A 932 -52.37 -35.73 -25.94
CA LEU A 932 -53.60 -35.00 -26.24
C LEU A 932 -54.74 -35.92 -25.78
N PHE A 933 -55.47 -35.54 -24.74
CA PHE A 933 -56.59 -36.24 -24.08
C PHE A 933 -56.24 -37.05 -22.82
N GLY A 934 -56.07 -36.33 -21.70
CA GLY A 934 -56.16 -36.88 -20.35
C GLY A 934 -56.17 -35.77 -19.30
N ASP A 935 -57.33 -35.51 -18.70
CA ASP A 935 -57.48 -34.69 -17.49
C ASP A 935 -56.83 -35.45 -16.32
N ASP A 936 -55.55 -35.22 -16.06
CA ASP A 936 -54.93 -35.50 -14.78
C ASP A 936 -54.15 -34.26 -14.34
N GLN A 937 -54.50 -33.73 -13.16
CA GLN A 937 -53.79 -32.65 -12.51
C GLN A 937 -52.32 -33.05 -12.34
N LEU A 938 -51.42 -32.38 -13.07
CA LEU A 938 -49.97 -32.46 -12.90
C LEU A 938 -49.60 -32.08 -11.46
N THR A 939 -49.48 -33.06 -10.57
CA THR A 939 -48.75 -32.91 -9.31
C THR A 939 -47.26 -32.96 -9.62
N LEU A 940 -46.60 -31.80 -9.54
CA LEU A 940 -45.14 -31.70 -9.57
C LEU A 940 -44.55 -32.63 -8.50
N SER A 941 -43.46 -33.33 -8.83
CA SER A 941 -42.73 -34.08 -7.81
C SER A 941 -42.17 -33.12 -6.74
N VAL A 942 -41.96 -33.61 -5.52
CA VAL A 942 -41.39 -32.82 -4.39
C VAL A 942 -40.03 -32.20 -4.74
N GLN A 943 -39.31 -32.76 -5.71
CA GLN A 943 -38.04 -32.24 -6.23
C GLN A 943 -38.23 -31.15 -7.30
N GLU A 944 -39.20 -31.29 -8.21
CA GLU A 944 -39.54 -30.24 -9.20
C GLU A 944 -40.10 -28.98 -8.54
N GLU A 945 -40.86 -29.13 -7.45
CA GLU A 945 -41.29 -27.98 -6.63
C GLU A 945 -40.09 -27.25 -6.01
N LYS A 946 -39.07 -27.96 -5.50
CA LYS A 946 -37.87 -27.33 -4.92
C LYS A 946 -36.99 -26.63 -5.97
N LEU A 947 -36.83 -27.21 -7.16
CA LEU A 947 -36.10 -26.59 -8.27
C LEU A 947 -36.77 -25.30 -8.78
N SER A 948 -38.09 -25.31 -8.94
CA SER A 948 -38.85 -24.12 -9.35
C SER A 948 -38.71 -22.94 -8.39
N GLN A 949 -38.35 -23.20 -7.13
CA GLN A 949 -38.21 -22.16 -6.11
C GLN A 949 -36.79 -21.54 -6.06
N VAL A 950 -35.77 -22.19 -6.65
CA VAL A 950 -34.38 -21.70 -6.72
C VAL A 950 -33.97 -21.20 -8.11
N LEU A 951 -34.78 -21.45 -9.14
CA LEU A 951 -34.59 -20.94 -10.50
C LEU A 951 -35.51 -19.75 -10.78
N THR A 952 -35.04 -18.80 -11.62
CA THR A 952 -35.91 -17.74 -12.16
C THR A 952 -36.85 -18.32 -13.22
N ALA A 953 -37.86 -17.56 -13.64
CA ALA A 953 -38.74 -17.93 -14.74
C ALA A 953 -38.02 -18.16 -16.09
N LYS A 954 -36.74 -17.78 -16.19
CA LYS A 954 -35.86 -17.99 -17.35
C LYS A 954 -34.90 -19.19 -17.17
N GLY A 955 -34.99 -19.92 -16.06
CA GLY A 955 -34.11 -21.06 -15.75
C GLY A 955 -32.76 -20.69 -15.16
N GLU A 956 -32.59 -19.47 -14.64
CA GLU A 956 -31.32 -19.00 -14.08
C GLU A 956 -31.27 -19.20 -12.56
N LEU A 957 -30.12 -19.56 -12.01
CA LEU A 957 -29.96 -19.84 -10.59
C LEU A 957 -30.06 -18.57 -9.73
N HIS A 958 -31.03 -18.52 -8.81
CA HIS A 958 -31.28 -17.41 -7.89
C HIS A 958 -30.62 -17.65 -6.53
N LEU A 959 -29.51 -16.96 -6.26
CA LEU A 959 -28.65 -17.22 -5.08
C LEU A 959 -29.36 -17.06 -3.72
N PRO A 960 -30.17 -16.02 -3.44
CA PRO A 960 -30.88 -15.89 -2.17
C PRO A 960 -31.86 -17.03 -1.91
N SER A 961 -32.56 -17.50 -2.95
CA SER A 961 -33.45 -18.66 -2.82
C SER A 961 -32.65 -19.93 -2.55
N LEU A 962 -31.53 -20.11 -3.26
CA LEU A 962 -30.64 -21.25 -3.07
C LEU A 962 -30.17 -21.36 -1.63
N TYR A 963 -29.63 -20.28 -1.06
CA TYR A 963 -29.15 -20.29 0.32
C TYR A 963 -30.26 -20.49 1.34
N LYS A 964 -31.46 -19.95 1.09
CA LYS A 964 -32.62 -20.13 1.97
C LYS A 964 -33.09 -21.60 2.02
N GLN A 965 -32.97 -22.32 0.90
CA GLN A 965 -33.45 -23.70 0.79
C GLN A 965 -32.40 -24.76 1.10
N HIS A 966 -31.12 -24.41 0.99
CA HIS A 966 -29.99 -25.28 1.25
C HIS A 966 -29.17 -24.73 2.44
N PRO A 967 -29.51 -25.09 3.70
CA PRO A 967 -28.82 -24.61 4.90
C PRO A 967 -27.30 -24.83 4.89
N ARG A 968 -26.87 -25.86 4.17
CA ARG A 968 -25.48 -26.24 3.93
C ARG A 968 -24.76 -25.26 3.01
N LEU A 969 -25.37 -24.85 1.89
CA LEU A 969 -24.80 -23.83 1.01
C LEU A 969 -24.80 -22.45 1.67
N GLN A 970 -25.78 -22.16 2.53
CA GLN A 970 -25.76 -20.99 3.40
C GLN A 970 -24.57 -21.03 4.38
N LEU A 971 -24.30 -22.17 5.01
CA LEU A 971 -23.11 -22.34 5.85
C LEU A 971 -21.80 -22.18 5.05
N VAL A 972 -21.74 -22.71 3.83
CA VAL A 972 -20.58 -22.51 2.94
C VAL A 972 -20.34 -21.02 2.70
N LYS A 973 -21.40 -20.26 2.40
CA LYS A 973 -21.33 -18.80 2.25
C LYS A 973 -20.81 -18.13 3.53
N GLU A 974 -21.34 -18.50 4.69
CA GLU A 974 -20.88 -17.98 5.99
C GLU A 974 -19.39 -18.23 6.24
N LEU A 975 -18.91 -19.44 5.94
CA LEU A 975 -17.49 -19.81 6.10
C LEU A 975 -16.61 -19.09 5.07
N ALA A 976 -17.05 -18.99 3.81
CA ALA A 976 -16.34 -18.25 2.77
C ALA A 976 -16.25 -16.75 3.11
N ASP A 977 -17.31 -16.15 3.65
CA ASP A 977 -17.33 -14.76 4.09
C ASP A 977 -16.47 -14.53 5.34
N LYS A 978 -16.37 -15.53 6.24
CA LYS A 978 -15.53 -15.48 7.44
C LYS A 978 -14.04 -15.63 7.12
N PHE A 979 -13.67 -16.67 6.38
CA PHE A 979 -12.28 -17.02 6.08
C PHE A 979 -11.74 -16.38 4.81
N LYS A 980 -12.61 -15.69 4.04
CA LYS A 980 -12.28 -14.92 2.85
C LYS A 980 -11.52 -15.74 1.80
N PHE A 981 -11.98 -16.95 1.48
CA PHE A 981 -11.29 -17.81 0.50
C PHE A 981 -11.05 -17.06 -0.82
N PHE A 982 -9.81 -17.11 -1.31
CA PHE A 982 -9.39 -16.33 -2.47
C PHE A 982 -8.89 -17.22 -3.60
N HIS A 983 -9.54 -17.11 -4.76
CA HIS A 983 -9.31 -17.96 -5.93
C HIS A 983 -8.61 -17.16 -7.03
N TRP A 984 -7.28 -17.13 -7.01
CA TRP A 984 -6.47 -16.27 -7.89
C TRP A 984 -6.80 -16.36 -9.38
N GLU A 985 -6.88 -17.57 -9.93
CA GLU A 985 -7.18 -17.80 -11.37
C GLU A 985 -8.67 -17.60 -11.72
N LEU A 986 -9.53 -17.35 -10.72
CA LEU A 986 -10.90 -16.91 -10.90
C LEU A 986 -11.00 -15.37 -10.83
N THR A 987 -10.36 -14.75 -9.83
CA THR A 987 -10.43 -13.29 -9.62
C THR A 987 -9.70 -12.51 -10.71
N PHE A 988 -8.51 -12.97 -11.12
CA PHE A 988 -7.68 -12.32 -12.15
C PHE A 988 -7.63 -13.11 -13.45
N ALA A 989 -8.77 -13.72 -13.82
CA ALA A 989 -8.87 -14.69 -14.90
C ALA A 989 -8.35 -14.16 -16.25
N ASP A 990 -8.60 -12.88 -16.55
CA ASP A 990 -8.12 -12.15 -17.72
C ASP A 990 -6.59 -12.00 -17.73
N ILE A 991 -5.96 -11.62 -16.62
CA ILE A 991 -4.50 -11.50 -16.50
C ILE A 991 -3.84 -12.86 -16.75
N PHE A 992 -4.37 -13.94 -16.16
CA PHE A 992 -3.85 -15.28 -16.39
C PHE A 992 -4.04 -15.73 -17.84
N ALA A 993 -5.19 -15.42 -18.45
CA ALA A 993 -5.46 -15.78 -19.83
C ALA A 993 -4.58 -15.02 -20.84
N ASP A 994 -4.36 -13.72 -20.62
CA ASP A 994 -3.68 -12.83 -21.58
C ASP A 994 -2.17 -12.80 -21.39
N ARG A 995 -1.69 -12.94 -20.15
CA ARG A 995 -0.28 -12.72 -19.79
C ARG A 995 0.39 -13.93 -19.15
N GLY A 996 -0.38 -14.97 -18.84
CA GLY A 996 0.12 -16.16 -18.17
C GLY A 996 0.39 -15.97 -16.67
N GLY A 997 -0.03 -14.84 -16.09
CA GLY A 997 0.24 -14.45 -14.71
C GLY A 997 0.88 -13.06 -14.60
N PHE A 998 1.33 -12.69 -13.41
CA PHE A 998 1.90 -11.37 -13.13
C PHE A 998 3.36 -11.24 -13.55
N ASP A 999 3.74 -10.07 -14.04
CA ASP A 999 5.13 -9.73 -14.37
C ASP A 999 6.02 -9.55 -13.14
N VAL A 1000 5.48 -8.94 -12.09
CA VAL A 1000 6.20 -8.64 -10.85
C VAL A 1000 5.32 -8.98 -9.65
N MET A 1001 5.90 -9.69 -8.68
CA MET A 1001 5.29 -9.93 -7.37
C MET A 1001 6.14 -9.24 -6.29
N LEU A 1002 5.53 -8.51 -5.36
CA LEU A 1002 6.22 -7.81 -4.28
C LEU A 1002 5.60 -8.15 -2.92
N GLY A 1003 6.31 -7.86 -1.83
CA GLY A 1003 5.68 -7.75 -0.51
C GLY A 1003 6.58 -8.08 0.68
N ASN A 1004 6.03 -7.82 1.86
CA ASN A 1004 6.53 -8.30 3.16
C ASN A 1004 5.49 -9.25 3.77
N PRO A 1005 5.47 -10.54 3.36
CA PRO A 1005 4.49 -11.48 3.86
C PRO A 1005 4.63 -11.67 5.39
N PRO A 1006 3.54 -12.02 6.09
CA PRO A 1006 3.54 -12.15 7.55
C PRO A 1006 4.48 -13.25 8.05
N TRP A 1007 5.32 -12.94 9.03
CA TRP A 1007 6.35 -13.85 9.58
C TRP A 1007 5.80 -14.90 10.56
N LEU A 1008 4.48 -14.95 10.73
CA LEU A 1008 3.78 -15.78 11.70
C LEU A 1008 3.74 -17.26 11.31
N LYS A 1009 3.87 -18.11 12.32
CA LYS A 1009 3.64 -19.54 12.22
C LYS A 1009 2.22 -19.88 12.68
N VAL A 1010 1.50 -20.66 11.88
CA VAL A 1010 0.10 -21.02 12.20
C VAL A 1010 0.08 -22.13 13.23
N GLU A 1011 -0.23 -21.76 14.48
CA GLU A 1011 -0.34 -22.69 15.61
C GLU A 1011 -1.54 -22.36 16.50
N TRP A 1012 -2.16 -23.41 17.04
CA TRP A 1012 -3.21 -23.27 18.05
C TRP A 1012 -2.61 -22.76 19.37
N ASN A 1013 -3.07 -21.59 19.83
CA ASN A 1013 -2.63 -20.99 21.09
C ASN A 1013 -3.82 -20.77 22.03
N GLU A 1014 -4.17 -21.81 22.80
CA GLU A 1014 -5.27 -21.78 23.76
C GLU A 1014 -5.11 -20.66 24.80
N SER A 1015 -3.90 -20.46 25.35
CA SER A 1015 -3.66 -19.46 26.40
C SER A 1015 -3.93 -18.03 25.91
N GLY A 1016 -3.64 -17.75 24.63
CA GLY A 1016 -4.01 -16.48 24.00
C GLY A 1016 -5.52 -16.29 23.96
N VAL A 1017 -6.26 -17.34 23.58
CA VAL A 1017 -7.73 -17.29 23.45
C VAL A 1017 -8.40 -17.03 24.78
N LEU A 1018 -7.99 -17.76 25.80
CA LEU A 1018 -8.55 -17.62 27.15
C LEU A 1018 -8.05 -16.34 27.83
N GLY A 1019 -6.85 -15.87 27.49
CA GLY A 1019 -6.20 -14.68 28.03
C GLY A 1019 -6.91 -13.36 27.77
N ASP A 1020 -7.56 -13.22 26.61
CA ASP A 1020 -8.34 -12.01 26.29
C ASP A 1020 -9.59 -11.85 27.17
N PHE A 1021 -10.09 -12.94 27.74
CA PHE A 1021 -11.25 -12.94 28.64
C PHE A 1021 -10.87 -12.99 30.11
N ASN A 1022 -9.77 -13.69 30.41
CA ASN A 1022 -9.21 -13.79 31.75
C ASN A 1022 -7.67 -13.66 31.67
N PRO A 1023 -7.12 -12.46 31.98
CA PRO A 1023 -5.68 -12.21 31.88
C PRO A 1023 -4.79 -13.14 32.71
N LYS A 1024 -5.35 -13.90 33.66
CA LYS A 1024 -4.59 -14.90 34.43
C LYS A 1024 -3.92 -15.95 33.55
N PHE A 1025 -4.51 -16.31 32.40
CA PHE A 1025 -3.91 -17.27 31.47
C PHE A 1025 -2.60 -16.78 30.83
N LEU A 1026 -2.37 -15.46 30.80
CA LEU A 1026 -1.19 -14.84 30.18
C LEU A 1026 -0.21 -14.26 31.20
N ILE A 1027 -0.73 -13.70 32.31
CA ILE A 1027 0.08 -13.00 33.33
C ILE A 1027 0.62 -13.99 34.37
N LYS A 1028 -0.15 -15.03 34.74
CA LYS A 1028 0.27 -16.01 35.74
C LYS A 1028 0.91 -17.24 35.08
N LYS A 1029 1.96 -17.78 35.71
CA LYS A 1029 2.54 -19.08 35.35
C LYS A 1029 1.65 -20.22 35.84
N ILE A 1030 0.60 -20.54 35.09
CA ILE A 1030 -0.30 -21.65 35.38
C ILE A 1030 0.16 -22.94 34.66
N ASN A 1031 -0.01 -24.09 35.32
CA ASN A 1031 0.29 -25.40 34.71
C ASN A 1031 -0.93 -25.95 33.93
N ALA A 1032 -0.73 -27.04 33.17
CA ALA A 1032 -1.77 -27.60 32.30
C ALA A 1032 -3.05 -28.05 33.03
N ASN A 1033 -2.95 -28.56 34.26
CA ASN A 1033 -4.12 -28.97 35.03
C ASN A 1033 -4.92 -27.77 35.54
N GLN A 1034 -4.22 -26.75 36.06
CA GLN A 1034 -4.84 -25.49 36.48
C GLN A 1034 -5.52 -24.77 35.31
N SER A 1035 -4.91 -24.80 34.12
CA SER A 1035 -5.51 -24.24 32.90
C SER A 1035 -6.84 -24.92 32.57
N ARG A 1036 -6.92 -26.26 32.66
CA ARG A 1036 -8.15 -27.02 32.42
C ARG A 1036 -9.26 -26.70 33.42
N GLU A 1037 -8.94 -26.63 34.71
CA GLU A 1037 -9.90 -26.30 35.75
C GLU A 1037 -10.43 -24.88 35.59
N LEU A 1038 -9.54 -23.91 35.34
CA LEU A 1038 -9.91 -22.52 35.11
C LEU A 1038 -10.77 -22.39 33.85
N ARG A 1039 -10.38 -23.06 32.74
CA ARG A 1039 -11.16 -23.09 31.50
C ARG A 1039 -12.56 -23.65 31.71
N SER A 1040 -12.69 -24.75 32.46
CA SER A 1040 -14.00 -25.35 32.76
C SER A 1040 -14.89 -24.40 33.57
N THR A 1041 -14.29 -23.65 34.49
CA THR A 1041 -14.97 -22.61 35.27
C THR A 1041 -15.42 -21.46 34.38
N GLU A 1042 -14.54 -20.94 33.52
CA GLU A 1042 -14.85 -19.85 32.59
C GLU A 1042 -15.91 -20.24 31.56
N PHE A 1043 -15.87 -21.46 31.01
CA PHE A 1043 -16.91 -21.96 30.11
C PHE A 1043 -18.29 -22.06 30.79
N SER A 1044 -18.31 -22.31 32.10
CA SER A 1044 -19.56 -22.34 32.88
C SER A 1044 -20.10 -20.93 33.15
N LEU A 1045 -19.20 -19.96 33.39
CA LEU A 1045 -19.56 -18.56 33.62
C LEU A 1045 -19.97 -17.84 32.32
N LYS A 1046 -19.31 -18.16 31.20
CA LYS A 1046 -19.46 -17.48 29.91
C LYS A 1046 -19.61 -18.52 28.79
N PRO A 1047 -20.84 -18.97 28.47
CA PRO A 1047 -21.08 -19.93 27.40
C PRO A 1047 -20.57 -19.48 26.01
N GLU A 1048 -20.59 -18.17 25.74
CA GLU A 1048 -20.07 -17.57 24.50
C GLU A 1048 -18.56 -17.86 24.30
N LEU A 1049 -17.78 -17.89 25.39
CA LEU A 1049 -16.34 -18.18 25.34
C LEU A 1049 -16.06 -19.57 24.76
N LYS A 1050 -16.92 -20.54 25.07
CA LYS A 1050 -16.79 -21.91 24.55
C LYS A 1050 -16.94 -21.94 23.03
N SER A 1051 -17.89 -21.19 22.48
CA SER A 1051 -18.07 -21.08 21.01
C SER A 1051 -16.87 -20.41 20.36
N ILE A 1052 -16.37 -19.31 20.93
CA ILE A 1052 -15.16 -18.61 20.45
C ILE A 1052 -13.94 -19.54 20.46
N TRP A 1053 -13.77 -20.33 21.53
CA TRP A 1053 -12.68 -21.30 21.65
C TRP A 1053 -12.72 -22.36 20.54
N PHE A 1054 -13.88 -22.95 20.26
CA PHE A 1054 -14.02 -23.94 19.17
C PHE A 1054 -13.76 -23.30 17.81
N ASN A 1055 -14.34 -22.13 17.54
CA ASN A 1055 -14.18 -21.42 16.28
C ASN A 1055 -12.70 -21.10 15.98
N GLU A 1056 -11.95 -20.69 17.00
CA GLU A 1056 -10.52 -20.37 16.90
C GLU A 1056 -9.66 -21.61 16.69
N LEU A 1057 -9.99 -22.71 17.37
CA LEU A 1057 -9.34 -24.00 17.17
C LEU A 1057 -9.55 -24.52 15.75
N GLU A 1058 -10.80 -24.49 15.27
CA GLU A 1058 -11.18 -24.93 13.93
C GLU A 1058 -10.48 -24.11 12.85
N GLU A 1059 -10.35 -22.79 13.04
CA GLU A 1059 -9.60 -21.90 12.16
C GLU A 1059 -8.10 -22.25 12.12
N ALA A 1060 -7.48 -22.41 13.30
CA ALA A 1060 -6.04 -22.69 13.40
C ALA A 1060 -5.68 -24.07 12.83
N GLU A 1061 -6.41 -25.12 13.21
CA GLU A 1061 -6.17 -26.46 12.68
C GLU A 1061 -6.56 -26.55 11.21
N GLY A 1062 -7.71 -26.01 10.79
CA GLY A 1062 -8.13 -25.98 9.39
C GLY A 1062 -7.09 -25.31 8.48
N THR A 1063 -6.56 -24.16 8.90
CA THR A 1063 -5.50 -23.44 8.18
C THR A 1063 -4.23 -24.28 8.12
N GLN A 1064 -3.78 -24.82 9.25
CA GLN A 1064 -2.57 -25.63 9.31
C GLN A 1064 -2.67 -26.88 8.42
N LYS A 1065 -3.83 -27.55 8.43
CA LYS A 1065 -4.11 -28.72 7.60
C LYS A 1065 -4.12 -28.36 6.12
N PHE A 1066 -4.79 -27.29 5.75
CA PHE A 1066 -4.81 -26.79 4.36
C PHE A 1066 -3.40 -26.47 3.86
N LEU A 1067 -2.61 -25.73 4.65
CA LEU A 1067 -1.25 -25.32 4.28
C LEU A 1067 -0.25 -26.47 4.23
N ASN A 1068 -0.42 -27.51 5.07
CA ASN A 1068 0.47 -28.68 5.09
C ASN A 1068 0.06 -29.77 4.08
N ALA A 1069 -1.12 -29.68 3.47
CA ALA A 1069 -1.58 -30.66 2.50
C ALA A 1069 -0.65 -30.68 1.27
N SER A 1070 -0.22 -31.89 0.86
CA SER A 1070 0.67 -32.08 -0.29
C SER A 1070 0.06 -31.60 -1.60
N GLN A 1071 -1.27 -31.54 -1.68
CA GLN A 1071 -1.99 -30.99 -2.83
C GLN A 1071 -1.81 -29.46 -2.95
N ASN A 1072 -1.65 -28.78 -1.81
CA ASN A 1072 -1.67 -27.32 -1.74
C ASN A 1072 -0.25 -26.71 -1.74
N TYR A 1073 0.68 -27.24 -0.96
CA TYR A 1073 2.04 -26.71 -0.85
C TYR A 1073 3.10 -27.83 -0.83
N PRO A 1074 3.22 -28.61 -1.92
CA PRO A 1074 4.14 -29.75 -2.00
C PRO A 1074 5.61 -29.37 -1.82
N GLU A 1075 5.97 -28.12 -2.12
CA GLU A 1075 7.33 -27.58 -1.95
C GLU A 1075 7.76 -27.51 -0.48
N LEU A 1076 6.79 -27.41 0.44
CA LEU A 1076 7.00 -27.28 1.88
C LEU A 1076 6.81 -28.59 2.65
N ALA A 1077 6.68 -29.73 1.95
CA ALA A 1077 6.49 -31.02 2.58
C ALA A 1077 7.59 -31.32 3.63
N GLY A 1078 7.19 -31.55 4.88
CA GLY A 1078 8.09 -31.80 6.01
C GLY A 1078 8.46 -30.56 6.83
N GLN A 1079 8.12 -29.35 6.36
CA GLN A 1079 8.25 -28.11 7.13
C GLN A 1079 6.91 -27.71 7.75
N LYS A 1080 6.94 -27.03 8.91
CA LYS A 1080 5.73 -26.54 9.57
C LYS A 1080 5.11 -25.37 8.77
N ALA A 1081 3.78 -25.29 8.74
CA ALA A 1081 3.02 -24.19 8.14
C ALA A 1081 3.42 -22.81 8.72
N ASN A 1082 4.32 -22.14 8.01
CA ASN A 1082 4.69 -20.75 8.25
C ASN A 1082 4.19 -19.92 7.06
N LEU A 1083 3.45 -18.84 7.33
CA LEU A 1083 2.73 -18.09 6.31
C LEU A 1083 3.69 -17.55 5.24
N TYR A 1084 4.77 -16.87 5.62
CA TYR A 1084 5.72 -16.32 4.66
C TYR A 1084 6.35 -17.39 3.75
N LYS A 1085 6.59 -18.59 4.28
CA LYS A 1085 7.11 -19.72 3.49
C LYS A 1085 6.10 -20.18 2.43
N CYS A 1086 4.79 -20.06 2.70
CA CYS A 1086 3.72 -20.39 1.75
C CYS A 1086 3.55 -19.31 0.67
N PHE A 1087 3.83 -18.05 0.98
CA PHE A 1087 3.78 -16.96 -0.01
C PHE A 1087 4.81 -17.11 -1.14
N LEU A 1088 5.98 -17.69 -0.87
CA LEU A 1088 7.01 -17.92 -1.89
C LEU A 1088 6.55 -18.83 -3.05
N PRO A 1089 6.14 -20.10 -2.82
CA PRO A 1089 5.62 -20.95 -3.89
C PRO A 1089 4.32 -20.43 -4.48
N GLN A 1090 3.48 -19.74 -3.69
CA GLN A 1090 2.30 -19.04 -4.22
C GLN A 1090 2.73 -18.02 -5.27
N ALA A 1091 3.66 -17.11 -4.96
CA ALA A 1091 4.10 -16.07 -5.88
C ALA A 1091 4.77 -16.62 -7.14
N TRP A 1092 5.60 -17.66 -7.03
CA TRP A 1092 6.20 -18.31 -8.19
C TRP A 1092 5.16 -18.92 -9.13
N ARG A 1093 4.03 -19.40 -8.59
CA ARG A 1093 2.92 -19.94 -9.38
C ARG A 1093 2.11 -18.83 -10.05
N LEU A 1094 1.91 -17.71 -9.37
CA LEU A 1094 1.12 -16.57 -9.87
C LEU A 1094 1.90 -15.73 -10.90
N GLY A 1095 3.23 -15.74 -10.85
CA GLY A 1095 4.07 -15.07 -11.82
C GLY A 1095 4.06 -15.76 -13.20
N ASN A 1096 4.17 -14.96 -14.27
CA ASN A 1096 4.33 -15.48 -15.63
C ASN A 1096 5.74 -16.09 -15.85
N LYS A 1097 6.00 -16.66 -17.03
CA LYS A 1097 7.29 -17.31 -17.38
C LYS A 1097 8.50 -16.37 -17.22
N GLY A 1098 8.32 -15.06 -17.43
CA GLY A 1098 9.33 -14.04 -17.23
C GLY A 1098 9.16 -13.26 -15.93
N GLY A 1099 8.40 -13.80 -14.98
CA GLY A 1099 8.03 -13.14 -13.74
C GLY A 1099 9.19 -13.03 -12.77
N VAL A 1100 9.22 -11.92 -12.02
CA VAL A 1100 10.20 -11.68 -10.95
C VAL A 1100 9.46 -11.42 -9.65
N CYS A 1101 9.91 -12.04 -8.56
CA CYS A 1101 9.32 -11.85 -7.24
C CYS A 1101 10.35 -11.21 -6.30
N GLY A 1102 9.99 -10.13 -5.61
CA GLY A 1102 10.78 -9.54 -4.53
C GLY A 1102 10.05 -9.71 -3.19
N PHE A 1103 10.70 -10.35 -2.22
CA PHE A 1103 10.11 -10.51 -0.88
C PHE A 1103 11.08 -10.14 0.23
N LEU A 1104 10.55 -9.50 1.26
CA LEU A 1104 11.19 -9.30 2.55
C LEU A 1104 10.72 -10.38 3.51
N HIS A 1105 11.62 -11.22 4.04
CA HIS A 1105 11.24 -12.26 5.00
C HIS A 1105 12.40 -12.77 5.87
N PRO A 1106 12.14 -13.55 6.94
CA PRO A 1106 13.17 -14.11 7.81
C PRO A 1106 14.06 -15.17 7.14
N GLU A 1107 15.27 -15.36 7.68
CA GLU A 1107 16.29 -16.31 7.21
C GLU A 1107 15.92 -17.80 7.40
N SER A 1108 14.85 -18.12 8.12
CA SER A 1108 14.53 -19.51 8.50
C SER A 1108 14.22 -20.47 7.34
N ILE A 1109 14.18 -19.97 6.10
CA ILE A 1109 14.13 -20.82 4.90
C ILE A 1109 15.49 -21.48 4.60
N TYR A 1110 16.60 -20.87 5.05
CA TYR A 1110 17.95 -21.37 4.86
C TYR A 1110 18.43 -22.24 6.02
N GLU A 1111 17.87 -22.06 7.21
CA GLU A 1111 18.35 -22.70 8.45
C GLU A 1111 17.58 -23.98 8.82
N ASP A 1112 16.34 -24.15 8.36
CA ASP A 1112 15.48 -25.26 8.76
C ASP A 1112 16.06 -26.63 8.35
N PRO A 1113 16.37 -27.53 9.30
CA PRO A 1113 16.95 -28.86 9.00
C PRO A 1113 16.06 -29.71 8.08
N ASN A 1114 14.73 -29.56 8.17
CA ASN A 1114 13.79 -30.30 7.34
C ASN A 1114 13.53 -29.59 6.00
N GLY A 1115 14.23 -28.49 5.72
CA GLY A 1115 14.03 -27.63 4.55
C GLY A 1115 14.81 -27.99 3.30
N GLY A 1116 15.53 -29.12 3.27
CA GLY A 1116 16.40 -29.48 2.13
C GLY A 1116 15.72 -29.40 0.76
N ARG A 1117 14.50 -29.97 0.64
CA ARG A 1117 13.70 -29.91 -0.59
C ARG A 1117 13.27 -28.48 -0.96
N PHE A 1118 12.85 -27.70 0.02
CA PHE A 1118 12.44 -26.31 -0.24
C PHE A 1118 13.63 -25.45 -0.65
N ARG A 1119 14.78 -25.61 0.04
CA ARG A 1119 16.04 -24.90 -0.27
C ARG A 1119 16.53 -25.18 -1.68
N SER A 1120 16.41 -26.42 -2.18
CA SER A 1120 16.82 -26.73 -3.57
C SER A 1120 16.01 -25.95 -4.60
N ILE A 1121 14.71 -25.78 -4.37
CA ILE A 1121 13.83 -24.98 -5.21
C ILE A 1121 14.19 -23.49 -5.08
N VAL A 1122 14.32 -22.98 -3.85
CA VAL A 1122 14.69 -21.59 -3.56
C VAL A 1122 15.98 -21.20 -4.28
N TYR A 1123 17.05 -21.99 -4.14
CA TYR A 1123 18.35 -21.69 -4.76
C TYR A 1123 18.31 -21.73 -6.29
N SER A 1124 17.45 -22.56 -6.90
CA SER A 1124 17.29 -22.57 -8.35
C SER A 1124 16.63 -21.30 -8.91
N LYS A 1125 15.95 -20.51 -8.07
CA LYS A 1125 15.19 -19.31 -8.42
C LYS A 1125 15.82 -18.01 -7.92
N LEU A 1126 16.58 -18.05 -6.82
CA LEU A 1126 17.18 -16.89 -6.17
C LEU A 1126 18.21 -16.19 -7.07
N LYS A 1127 18.13 -14.86 -7.14
CA LYS A 1127 19.04 -13.99 -7.91
C LYS A 1127 19.81 -13.02 -7.05
N TYR A 1128 19.12 -12.38 -6.12
CA TYR A 1128 19.73 -11.48 -5.16
C TYR A 1128 19.26 -11.83 -3.76
N HIS A 1129 20.19 -11.80 -2.81
CA HIS A 1129 19.94 -12.01 -1.39
C HIS A 1129 20.70 -10.91 -0.65
N PHE A 1130 19.95 -10.04 0.03
CA PHE A 1130 20.50 -8.97 0.86
C PHE A 1130 20.09 -9.24 2.29
N GLN A 1131 21.03 -9.65 3.13
CA GLN A 1131 20.78 -9.97 4.54
C GLN A 1131 20.98 -8.75 5.42
N PHE A 1132 20.13 -8.61 6.43
CA PHE A 1132 20.14 -7.54 7.41
C PHE A 1132 19.98 -8.11 8.82
N GLN A 1133 20.44 -7.32 9.79
CA GLN A 1133 20.16 -7.51 11.21
C GLN A 1133 19.44 -6.28 11.74
N ASN A 1134 18.42 -6.46 12.58
CA ASN A 1134 17.58 -5.37 13.09
C ASN A 1134 18.28 -4.48 14.15
N GLU A 1135 19.57 -4.20 14.05
CA GLU A 1135 20.36 -3.51 15.08
C GLU A 1135 19.82 -2.10 15.37
N LEU A 1136 19.40 -1.39 14.32
CA LEU A 1136 18.78 -0.06 14.41
C LEU A 1136 17.30 -0.09 14.84
N SER A 1137 16.74 -1.28 15.14
CA SER A 1137 15.33 -1.48 15.48
C SER A 1137 14.37 -0.85 14.46
N LEU A 1138 14.69 -0.98 13.16
CA LEU A 1138 13.85 -0.50 12.04
C LEU A 1138 12.46 -1.12 12.08
N PHE A 1139 12.39 -2.38 12.53
CA PHE A 1139 11.16 -2.98 13.01
C PHE A 1139 11.18 -2.92 14.54
N SER A 1140 10.55 -1.90 15.12
CA SER A 1140 10.55 -1.66 16.57
C SER A 1140 10.02 -2.85 17.40
N GLU A 1141 9.18 -3.65 16.80
CA GLU A 1141 8.51 -4.82 17.38
C GLU A 1141 9.34 -6.10 17.28
N VAL A 1142 10.40 -6.08 16.47
CA VAL A 1142 11.25 -7.25 16.23
C VAL A 1142 12.52 -7.08 17.05
N HIS A 1143 12.95 -8.16 17.71
CA HIS A 1143 14.17 -8.14 18.52
C HIS A 1143 15.36 -7.65 17.68
N HIS A 1144 16.22 -6.80 18.27
CA HIS A 1144 17.32 -6.17 17.53
C HIS A 1144 18.28 -7.18 16.87
N ALA A 1145 18.41 -8.38 17.47
CA ALA A 1145 19.26 -9.44 16.95
C ALA A 1145 18.63 -10.30 15.83
N THR A 1146 17.34 -10.11 15.50
CA THR A 1146 16.68 -10.89 14.46
C THR A 1146 17.25 -10.57 13.08
N THR A 1147 17.51 -11.62 12.31
CA THR A 1147 18.00 -11.55 10.93
C THR A 1147 16.85 -11.72 9.94
N TYR A 1148 16.89 -10.95 8.85
CA TYR A 1148 15.93 -10.99 7.75
C TYR A 1148 16.62 -10.60 6.45
N SER A 1149 15.99 -10.87 5.31
CA SER A 1149 16.56 -10.52 4.01
C SER A 1149 15.54 -10.04 2.99
N ILE A 1150 16.02 -9.20 2.08
CA ILE A 1150 15.38 -8.95 0.78
C ILE A 1150 15.88 -10.01 -0.20
N ASN A 1151 14.94 -10.73 -0.80
CA ASN A 1151 15.23 -11.79 -1.74
C ASN A 1151 14.52 -11.56 -3.07
N ILE A 1152 15.28 -11.61 -4.16
CA ILE A 1152 14.76 -11.48 -5.52
C ILE A 1152 14.82 -12.85 -6.21
N TYR A 1153 13.69 -13.31 -6.71
CA TYR A 1153 13.51 -14.62 -7.33
C TYR A 1153 13.03 -14.48 -8.78
N ARG A 1154 13.42 -15.41 -9.66
CA ARG A 1154 12.77 -15.63 -10.96
C ARG A 1154 11.72 -16.74 -10.85
N SER A 1155 10.62 -16.61 -11.60
CA SER A 1155 9.62 -17.67 -11.71
C SER A 1155 10.20 -18.95 -12.35
N ASN A 1156 11.11 -18.81 -13.32
CA ASN A 1156 11.77 -19.95 -13.98
C ASN A 1156 13.01 -20.43 -13.22
N ASN A 1157 13.24 -21.75 -13.25
CA ASN A 1157 14.44 -22.37 -12.70
C ASN A 1157 15.64 -22.04 -13.58
N CYS A 1158 16.73 -21.56 -12.98
CA CYS A 1158 17.93 -21.17 -13.73
C CYS A 1158 18.83 -22.37 -14.02
N LEU A 1159 19.08 -23.26 -13.04
CA LEU A 1159 19.84 -24.51 -13.15
C LEU A 1159 19.43 -25.48 -12.01
N PRO A 1160 19.58 -26.81 -12.18
CA PRO A 1160 19.48 -27.75 -11.06
C PRO A 1160 20.60 -27.49 -10.04
N VAL A 1161 20.24 -27.44 -8.77
CA VAL A 1161 21.17 -27.22 -7.65
C VAL A 1161 21.36 -28.56 -6.92
N GLU A 1162 22.59 -29.09 -6.94
CA GLU A 1162 22.96 -30.27 -6.16
C GLU A 1162 23.65 -29.84 -4.86
N PHE A 1163 23.28 -30.48 -3.75
CA PHE A 1163 23.91 -30.26 -2.45
C PHE A 1163 24.89 -31.40 -2.20
N SER A 1164 26.17 -31.07 -2.00
CA SER A 1164 27.21 -32.06 -1.71
C SER A 1164 27.09 -32.65 -0.30
N HIS A 1165 26.39 -31.97 0.61
CA HIS A 1165 26.37 -32.27 2.06
C HIS A 1165 25.02 -31.91 2.72
N ILE A 1166 23.95 -32.68 2.45
CA ILE A 1166 22.69 -32.60 3.23
C ILE A 1166 22.76 -33.51 4.46
#